data_AF-W6LE21-F1
#
_entry.id   AF-W6LE21-F1
#
_cell.length_a   1.000
_cell.length_b   1.000
_cell.length_c   1.000
_cell.angle_alpha   90.00
_cell.angle_beta   90.00
_cell.angle_gamma   90.00
#
_symmetry.space_group_name_H-M   'P 1'
#
loop_
_entity.id
_entity.type
_entity.pdbx_description
1 polymer ?
#
loop_
_entity_poly.entity_id
_entity_poly.type
_entity_poly.pdbx_seq_one_letter_code
_entity_poly.pdbx_strand_id
1 'polypeptide(L)'
;MPTESCRWYPDSVIHYVPGESYRYARGKYRNPYDLATKDAEITSCTRVDRKISQVVAVLNYIHPKFRGLVKGVKCDFVLRSSITQLGVNADNVKISIDRTKNIATITLDLVAISPLAVLTLDHIAVGAFIGKIFAIERNRVVSNPEYITRLLESFNPEGQRLLMYGQNDQLDWDLKIIDNRVIAFLPVLPGVFTFTGEIHDLLPTIGVALKKGVPYKDLIRLHQQFNDDHTRVCTTGSVLKVRGYAMHFRTLFGYVVDEYLPPGLHSMGSRVIEPEDRYAYHHLRDRTFVFYGDSTTELTHIPIEFYTLESYREQVPFALRKTLATRCANPADILHVFKKAPKGNQPCCAYLCKGGQFYEMTKDDWIVSDPKKTTYAEWFNPDEQRRLVKHYIYQQPEYSILSAIASDDITSDGVLATRYFPSPCLKSLILSSAVCNKLRAIFFCKPSRQYGDFFSQEDVALLGDFTTFGISVFNVNESSGEVYQYIRRPERNTGQFVPLERRHEYLNSTMFGVYGSNLIAGDFEAELIYLLNGILQIKKTCKHPLLNPTKPLSLVTGGGPGAMEVGNHVAKSLGILSCGLIVDFRSAASVPGSNINEQRQNPYVESFFAYRCNNLVERQSDFNLDFPIFLIGGIGTDFEYALEEVNRKVGAVSPTPIILFGAVEYWTSKISYRYHENCRKRTIKGSEWLSTIPWVVSTGKEALEVYRDFFDGVLPIGAGHPVNERGFMIARDYLLSRK
;
A
#
# COMPACT_ATOMS: atom_id res chain seq x y z
N MET A 1 29.59 -8.17 10.37
CA MET A 1 29.21 -8.04 8.96
C MET A 1 27.72 -8.33 8.87
N PRO A 2 26.91 -7.53 8.19
CA PRO A 2 25.46 -7.68 8.25
C PRO A 2 25.08 -9.04 7.66
N THR A 3 24.36 -9.83 8.46
CA THR A 3 23.67 -11.04 8.05
C THR A 3 22.71 -10.71 6.91
N GLU A 4 22.84 -11.43 5.80
CA GLU A 4 21.80 -11.69 4.79
C GLU A 4 20.89 -10.50 4.44
N SER A 5 21.27 -9.77 3.39
CA SER A 5 20.49 -8.72 2.72
C SER A 5 18.97 -8.94 2.81
N CYS A 6 18.24 -7.95 3.33
CA CYS A 6 16.77 -7.93 3.36
C CYS A 6 16.19 -8.48 2.04
N ARG A 7 15.56 -9.65 2.10
CA ARG A 7 14.99 -10.32 0.91
C ARG A 7 13.74 -9.65 0.37
N TRP A 8 13.22 -8.66 1.10
CA TRP A 8 11.95 -7.99 0.83
C TRP A 8 12.07 -6.79 -0.09
N TYR A 9 13.30 -6.29 -0.31
CA TYR A 9 13.53 -5.09 -1.13
C TYR A 9 14.61 -5.31 -2.19
N PRO A 10 14.63 -4.50 -3.25
CA PRO A 10 15.79 -4.34 -4.13
C PRO A 10 17.04 -3.86 -3.37
N ASP A 11 18.25 -4.20 -3.83
CA ASP A 11 19.49 -3.76 -3.16
C ASP A 11 19.69 -2.24 -3.27
N SER A 12 19.13 -1.61 -4.31
CA SER A 12 19.06 -0.15 -4.45
C SER A 12 18.30 0.54 -3.32
N VAL A 13 17.37 -0.14 -2.64
CA VAL A 13 16.69 0.37 -1.44
C VAL A 13 17.56 0.20 -0.20
N ILE A 14 18.21 -0.97 -0.06
CA ILE A 14 19.01 -1.35 1.11
C ILE A 14 20.32 -0.56 1.19
N HIS A 15 20.99 -0.39 0.05
CA HIS A 15 22.25 0.35 -0.07
C HIS A 15 22.05 1.83 -0.44
N TYR A 16 20.81 2.31 -0.33
CA TYR A 16 20.51 3.72 -0.50
C TYR A 16 21.23 4.56 0.55
N VAL A 17 21.89 5.64 0.12
CA VAL A 17 22.55 6.58 1.02
C VAL A 17 21.61 7.77 1.25
N PRO A 18 21.20 8.04 2.51
CA PRO A 18 20.33 9.16 2.82
C PRO A 18 20.88 10.50 2.33
N GLY A 19 20.04 11.27 1.65
CA GLY A 19 20.42 12.58 1.10
C GLY A 19 20.87 12.56 -0.37
N GLU A 20 21.00 11.38 -0.99
CA GLU A 20 21.30 11.22 -2.42
C GLU A 20 20.06 10.88 -3.26
N SER A 21 20.12 11.03 -4.58
CA SER A 21 19.02 10.61 -5.44
C SER A 21 18.95 9.09 -5.55
N TYR A 22 17.74 8.52 -5.48
CA TYR A 22 17.54 7.08 -5.68
C TYR A 22 18.05 6.58 -7.05
N ARG A 23 18.10 7.46 -8.07
CA ARG A 23 18.65 7.11 -9.41
C ARG A 23 20.10 6.63 -9.33
N TYR A 24 20.90 7.17 -8.43
CA TYR A 24 22.30 6.76 -8.25
C TYR A 24 22.38 5.33 -7.70
N ALA A 25 21.66 5.06 -6.60
CA ALA A 25 21.59 3.73 -6.00
C ALA A 25 21.02 2.69 -7.00
N ARG A 26 19.98 3.04 -7.75
CA ARG A 26 19.39 2.18 -8.79
C ARG A 26 20.39 1.83 -9.90
N GLY A 27 21.14 2.82 -10.39
CA GLY A 27 22.15 2.57 -11.43
C GLY A 27 23.27 1.63 -10.98
N LYS A 28 23.62 1.67 -9.69
CA LYS A 28 24.72 0.89 -9.11
C LYS A 28 24.30 -0.49 -8.57
N TYR A 29 23.10 -0.61 -8.02
CA TYR A 29 22.66 -1.77 -7.23
C TYR A 29 21.35 -2.39 -7.76
N ARG A 30 21.13 -2.43 -9.08
CA ARG A 30 19.97 -3.11 -9.67
C ARG A 30 20.13 -4.63 -9.57
N ASN A 31 19.21 -5.28 -8.85
CA ASN A 31 19.24 -6.73 -8.67
C ASN A 31 18.83 -7.47 -9.94
N PRO A 32 19.55 -8.54 -10.33
CA PRO A 32 18.98 -9.56 -11.21
C PRO A 32 17.79 -10.26 -10.50
N TYR A 33 17.09 -11.12 -11.23
CA TYR A 33 16.09 -11.99 -10.60
C TYR A 33 16.75 -13.04 -9.70
N ASP A 34 16.10 -13.40 -8.61
CA ASP A 34 16.66 -14.28 -7.57
C ASP A 34 16.70 -15.78 -7.93
N LEU A 35 16.01 -16.21 -8.98
CA LEU A 35 16.00 -17.60 -9.45
C LEU A 35 16.98 -17.91 -10.58
N ALA A 36 17.62 -16.91 -11.18
CA ALA A 36 18.53 -17.10 -12.31
C ALA A 36 19.83 -16.31 -12.14
N THR A 37 20.97 -16.90 -12.52
CA THR A 37 22.25 -16.20 -12.53
C THR A 37 22.50 -15.49 -13.87
N LYS A 38 23.60 -14.73 -13.93
CA LYS A 38 24.24 -14.40 -15.21
C LYS A 38 24.84 -15.66 -15.85
N ASP A 39 25.31 -15.54 -17.09
CA ASP A 39 25.93 -16.65 -17.79
C ASP A 39 27.34 -16.96 -17.25
N ALA A 40 27.67 -18.25 -17.20
CA ALA A 40 28.96 -18.80 -16.81
C ALA A 40 29.95 -18.75 -17.98
N GLU A 41 31.20 -18.44 -17.67
CA GLU A 41 32.29 -18.35 -18.62
C GLU A 41 33.06 -19.68 -18.70
N ILE A 42 33.34 -20.17 -19.91
CA ILE A 42 34.20 -21.34 -20.08
C ILE A 42 35.63 -21.01 -19.66
N THR A 43 36.16 -21.78 -18.71
CA THR A 43 37.57 -21.71 -18.25
C THR A 43 38.43 -22.85 -18.79
N SER A 44 37.81 -24.00 -19.10
CA SER A 44 38.45 -25.11 -19.79
C SER A 44 37.48 -25.71 -20.80
N CYS A 45 37.99 -26.04 -21.99
CA CYS A 45 37.25 -26.75 -23.04
C CYS A 45 38.20 -27.74 -23.70
N THR A 46 37.81 -29.01 -23.75
CA THR A 46 38.57 -30.08 -24.41
C THR A 46 37.66 -30.85 -25.33
N ARG A 47 38.02 -30.90 -26.61
CA ARG A 47 37.32 -31.69 -27.61
C ARG A 47 37.63 -33.17 -27.36
N VAL A 48 36.63 -33.96 -26.97
CA VAL A 48 36.79 -35.41 -26.73
C VAL A 48 36.67 -36.15 -28.06
N ASP A 49 35.67 -35.78 -28.86
CA ASP A 49 35.49 -36.27 -30.23
C ASP A 49 34.75 -35.22 -31.08
N ARG A 50 34.34 -35.60 -32.31
CA ARG A 50 33.61 -34.69 -33.23
C ARG A 50 32.27 -34.18 -32.67
N LYS A 51 31.61 -34.95 -31.82
CA LYS A 51 30.29 -34.62 -31.27
C LYS A 51 30.35 -34.10 -29.84
N ILE A 52 31.43 -34.32 -29.10
CA ILE A 52 31.49 -34.04 -27.66
C ILE A 52 32.67 -33.12 -27.33
N SER A 53 32.36 -32.03 -26.63
CA SER A 53 33.35 -31.16 -25.98
C SER A 53 33.12 -31.14 -24.48
N GLN A 54 34.12 -31.58 -23.71
CA GLN A 54 34.13 -31.47 -22.25
C GLN A 54 34.44 -30.03 -21.84
N VAL A 55 33.59 -29.46 -20.99
CA VAL A 55 33.65 -28.05 -20.61
C VAL A 55 33.62 -27.89 -19.10
N VAL A 56 34.47 -26.98 -18.60
CA VAL A 56 34.37 -26.41 -17.27
C VAL A 56 34.06 -24.93 -17.40
N ALA A 57 32.85 -24.55 -16.97
CA ALA A 57 32.42 -23.17 -16.89
C ALA A 57 32.40 -22.67 -15.44
N VAL A 58 32.73 -21.40 -15.23
CA VAL A 58 32.81 -20.79 -13.90
C VAL A 58 31.97 -19.52 -13.86
N LEU A 59 31.21 -19.37 -12.77
CA LEU A 59 30.58 -18.12 -12.36
C LEU A 59 31.40 -17.53 -11.22
N ASN A 60 32.20 -16.52 -11.52
CA ASN A 60 33.09 -15.87 -10.55
C ASN A 60 32.35 -14.98 -9.53
N TYR A 61 31.07 -14.69 -9.77
CA TYR A 61 30.23 -13.95 -8.85
C TYR A 61 28.75 -14.35 -8.99
N ILE A 62 28.20 -14.90 -7.93
CA ILE A 62 26.77 -15.17 -7.76
C ILE A 62 26.20 -14.08 -6.85
N HIS A 63 25.10 -13.47 -7.29
CA HIS A 63 24.43 -12.46 -6.48
C HIS A 63 23.99 -13.06 -5.13
N PRO A 64 24.22 -12.41 -3.98
CA PRO A 64 23.91 -12.98 -2.65
C PRO A 64 22.45 -13.39 -2.45
N LYS A 65 21.53 -12.73 -3.16
CA LYS A 65 20.08 -13.06 -3.14
C LYS A 65 19.69 -14.28 -3.99
N PHE A 66 20.61 -14.85 -4.77
CA PHE A 66 20.32 -16.02 -5.60
C PHE A 66 19.87 -17.21 -4.75
N ARG A 67 18.68 -17.74 -5.04
CA ARG A 67 18.05 -18.80 -4.23
C ARG A 67 18.84 -20.11 -4.21
N GLY A 68 19.62 -20.40 -5.25
CA GLY A 68 20.47 -21.60 -5.28
C GLY A 68 21.62 -21.60 -4.27
N LEU A 69 21.91 -20.46 -3.61
CA LEU A 69 22.85 -20.42 -2.48
C LEU A 69 22.25 -21.04 -1.21
N VAL A 70 20.92 -21.09 -1.08
CA VAL A 70 20.25 -21.68 0.08
C VAL A 70 20.45 -23.20 0.11
N LYS A 71 20.76 -23.73 1.30
CA LYS A 71 20.99 -25.17 1.48
C LYS A 71 19.72 -25.96 1.14
N GLY A 72 19.86 -27.00 0.33
CA GLY A 72 18.75 -27.88 -0.08
C GLY A 72 18.00 -27.45 -1.34
N VAL A 73 18.26 -26.25 -1.88
CA VAL A 73 17.70 -25.83 -3.16
C VAL A 73 18.45 -26.51 -4.31
N LYS A 74 17.72 -27.23 -5.17
CA LYS A 74 18.29 -27.86 -6.36
C LYS A 74 18.56 -26.80 -7.42
N CYS A 75 19.66 -26.94 -8.15
CA CYS A 75 20.02 -26.07 -9.25
C CYS A 75 20.07 -26.86 -10.56
N ASP A 76 19.67 -26.21 -11.65
CA ASP A 76 19.76 -26.72 -13.01
C ASP A 76 20.61 -25.78 -13.87
N PHE A 77 21.28 -26.31 -14.89
CA PHE A 77 22.05 -25.51 -15.83
C PHE A 77 21.23 -25.27 -17.09
N VAL A 78 20.99 -23.99 -17.38
CA VAL A 78 20.23 -23.54 -18.53
C VAL A 78 21.18 -23.05 -19.60
N LEU A 79 21.33 -23.85 -20.67
CA LEU A 79 22.16 -23.48 -21.82
C LEU A 79 21.51 -22.33 -22.58
N ARG A 80 22.31 -21.42 -23.13
CA ARG A 80 21.79 -20.30 -23.94
C ARG A 80 20.94 -20.84 -25.10
N SER A 81 19.73 -20.29 -25.24
CA SER A 81 18.80 -20.66 -26.32
C SER A 81 19.38 -20.50 -27.73
N SER A 82 20.30 -19.57 -27.93
CA SER A 82 21.00 -19.43 -29.21
C SER A 82 21.91 -20.62 -29.54
N ILE A 83 22.52 -21.25 -28.52
CA ILE A 83 23.38 -22.42 -28.67
C ILE A 83 22.55 -23.67 -28.94
N THR A 84 21.45 -23.87 -28.19
CA THR A 84 20.52 -25.00 -28.41
C THR A 84 19.84 -24.94 -29.77
N GLN A 85 19.47 -23.74 -30.25
CA GLN A 85 18.93 -23.58 -31.60
C GLN A 85 19.88 -24.04 -32.70
N LEU A 86 21.20 -23.95 -32.50
CA LEU A 86 22.22 -24.48 -33.43
C LEU A 86 22.44 -26.00 -33.28
N GLY A 87 21.76 -26.63 -32.32
CA GLY A 87 21.72 -28.06 -32.09
C GLY A 87 22.73 -28.60 -31.09
N VAL A 88 23.36 -27.73 -30.31
CA VAL A 88 24.25 -28.14 -29.20
C VAL A 88 23.44 -28.25 -27.92
N ASN A 89 23.52 -29.40 -27.24
CA ASN A 89 22.92 -29.63 -25.93
C ASN A 89 23.99 -29.71 -24.82
N ALA A 90 23.57 -29.71 -23.55
CA ALA A 90 24.41 -29.93 -22.39
C ALA A 90 24.00 -31.22 -21.67
N ASP A 91 24.92 -32.18 -21.57
CA ASP A 91 24.75 -33.45 -20.86
C ASP A 91 25.78 -33.59 -19.72
N ASN A 92 25.60 -34.59 -18.85
CA ASN A 92 26.50 -34.89 -17.73
C ASN A 92 26.81 -33.69 -16.82
N VAL A 93 25.85 -32.77 -16.69
CA VAL A 93 26.01 -31.52 -15.94
C VAL A 93 26.19 -31.78 -14.45
N LYS A 94 27.29 -31.28 -13.89
CA LYS A 94 27.60 -31.26 -12.46
C LYS A 94 27.83 -29.82 -12.02
N ILE A 95 27.02 -29.35 -11.06
CA ILE A 95 27.10 -27.99 -10.52
C ILE A 95 27.66 -28.06 -9.10
N SER A 96 28.81 -27.42 -8.88
CA SER A 96 29.40 -27.23 -7.55
C SER A 96 29.34 -25.75 -7.18
N ILE A 97 28.71 -25.42 -6.06
CA ILE A 97 28.54 -24.03 -5.60
C ILE A 97 29.31 -23.83 -4.30
N ASP A 98 30.34 -22.98 -4.34
CA ASP A 98 31.00 -22.45 -3.16
C ASP A 98 30.19 -21.27 -2.60
N ARG A 99 29.38 -21.57 -1.59
CA ARG A 99 28.51 -20.61 -0.91
C ARG A 99 29.27 -19.54 -0.12
N THR A 100 30.52 -19.79 0.24
CA THR A 100 31.32 -18.82 1.00
C THR A 100 31.94 -17.77 0.09
N LYS A 101 32.33 -18.17 -1.12
CA LYS A 101 32.92 -17.28 -2.13
C LYS A 101 31.90 -16.73 -3.13
N ASN A 102 30.66 -17.23 -3.11
CA ASN A 102 29.63 -16.95 -4.11
C ASN A 102 30.13 -17.28 -5.53
N ILE A 103 30.76 -18.45 -5.68
CA ILE A 103 31.29 -18.94 -6.96
C ILE A 103 30.61 -20.26 -7.29
N ALA A 104 30.36 -20.53 -8.58
CA ALA A 104 29.96 -21.85 -9.03
C ALA A 104 30.89 -22.37 -10.14
N THR A 105 31.18 -23.65 -10.08
CA THR A 105 31.87 -24.40 -11.12
C THR A 105 30.88 -25.40 -11.72
N ILE A 106 30.71 -25.35 -13.03
CA ILE A 106 29.85 -26.23 -13.80
C ILE A 106 30.74 -27.08 -14.70
N THR A 107 30.71 -28.40 -14.49
CA THR A 107 31.35 -29.37 -15.38
C THR A 107 30.26 -30.04 -16.21
N LEU A 108 30.40 -30.03 -17.53
CA LEU A 108 29.38 -30.55 -18.45
C LEU A 108 29.99 -30.99 -19.78
N ASP A 109 29.24 -31.81 -20.51
CA ASP A 109 29.55 -32.17 -21.89
C ASP A 109 28.66 -31.35 -22.83
N LEU A 110 29.27 -30.60 -23.74
CA LEU A 110 28.55 -30.01 -24.85
C LEU A 110 28.45 -31.05 -25.97
N VAL A 111 27.22 -31.43 -26.30
CA VAL A 111 26.92 -32.52 -27.23
C VAL A 111 26.28 -31.98 -28.50
N ALA A 112 26.85 -32.30 -29.66
CA ALA A 112 26.30 -31.99 -30.96
C ALA A 112 25.24 -33.01 -31.37
N ILE A 113 23.99 -32.56 -31.46
CA ILE A 113 22.86 -33.39 -31.88
C ILE A 113 22.72 -33.44 -33.40
N SER A 114 23.16 -32.39 -34.11
CA SER A 114 23.04 -32.26 -35.57
C SER A 114 24.41 -32.00 -36.24
N PRO A 115 24.51 -32.14 -37.59
CA PRO A 115 25.72 -31.77 -38.32
C PRO A 115 26.13 -30.29 -38.12
N LEU A 116 25.15 -29.38 -38.07
CA LEU A 116 25.42 -27.96 -37.78
C LEU A 116 26.01 -27.76 -36.37
N ALA A 117 25.57 -28.56 -35.40
CA ALA A 117 26.06 -28.50 -34.04
C ALA A 117 27.52 -28.93 -33.92
N VAL A 118 27.97 -29.89 -34.74
CA VAL A 118 29.39 -30.29 -34.81
C VAL A 118 30.27 -29.09 -35.13
N LEU A 119 29.89 -28.32 -36.16
CA LEU A 119 30.61 -27.11 -36.59
C LEU A 119 30.47 -25.99 -35.55
N THR A 120 29.31 -25.88 -34.91
CA THR A 120 29.09 -24.89 -33.84
C THR A 120 30.05 -25.11 -32.67
N LEU A 121 30.32 -26.36 -32.29
CA LEU A 121 31.24 -26.67 -31.19
C LEU A 121 32.68 -26.20 -31.46
N ASP A 122 33.11 -26.13 -32.72
CA ASP A 122 34.46 -25.64 -33.07
C ASP A 122 34.63 -24.13 -32.77
N HIS A 123 33.52 -23.41 -32.61
CA HIS A 123 33.49 -21.99 -32.28
C HIS A 123 33.16 -21.70 -30.80
N ILE A 124 32.87 -22.73 -29.99
CA ILE A 124 32.69 -22.61 -28.53
C ILE A 124 34.00 -22.94 -27.83
N ALA A 125 34.65 -21.92 -27.28
CA ALA A 125 35.98 -22.05 -26.68
C ALA A 125 36.08 -21.31 -25.34
N VAL A 126 37.24 -21.42 -24.69
CA VAL A 126 37.57 -20.67 -23.45
C VAL A 126 37.28 -19.17 -23.63
N GLY A 127 36.67 -18.59 -22.61
CA GLY A 127 36.14 -17.22 -22.58
C GLY A 127 34.69 -17.07 -23.05
N ALA A 128 34.07 -18.12 -23.60
CA ALA A 128 32.67 -18.04 -24.06
C ALA A 128 31.67 -18.09 -22.88
N PHE A 129 30.65 -17.24 -22.91
CA PHE A 129 29.52 -17.27 -21.98
C PHE A 129 28.39 -18.16 -22.50
N ILE A 130 28.20 -19.34 -21.91
CA ILE A 130 27.39 -20.41 -22.55
C ILE A 130 26.02 -20.68 -21.91
N GLY A 131 25.81 -20.34 -20.65
CA GLY A 131 24.53 -20.62 -19.97
C GLY A 131 24.57 -20.23 -18.51
N LYS A 132 23.44 -20.34 -17.83
CA LYS A 132 23.24 -19.86 -16.45
C LYS A 132 22.76 -20.96 -15.53
N ILE A 133 22.77 -20.68 -14.23
CA ILE A 133 22.17 -21.57 -13.23
C ILE A 133 20.77 -21.06 -12.91
N PHE A 134 19.80 -21.97 -12.91
CA PHE A 134 18.43 -21.73 -12.45
C PHE A 134 18.16 -22.47 -11.14
N ALA A 135 17.56 -21.80 -10.16
CA ALA A 135 17.22 -22.39 -8.87
C ALA A 135 15.81 -22.99 -8.90
N ILE A 136 15.72 -24.32 -8.72
CA ILE A 136 14.47 -25.07 -8.63
C ILE A 136 13.98 -24.99 -7.18
N GLU A 137 13.35 -23.88 -6.82
CA GLU A 137 12.80 -23.63 -5.48
C GLU A 137 11.32 -24.02 -5.45
N ARG A 138 10.98 -25.14 -4.80
CA ARG A 138 9.61 -25.66 -4.70
C ARG A 138 8.63 -24.64 -4.13
N ASN A 139 9.07 -23.79 -3.20
CA ASN A 139 8.23 -22.74 -2.61
C ASN A 139 7.82 -21.62 -3.58
N ARG A 140 8.42 -21.57 -4.78
CA ARG A 140 8.11 -20.61 -5.83
C ARG A 140 7.26 -21.22 -6.94
N VAL A 141 7.06 -22.53 -6.94
CA VAL A 141 6.21 -23.23 -7.92
C VAL A 141 4.75 -22.80 -7.69
N VAL A 142 4.08 -22.42 -8.77
CA VAL A 142 2.65 -22.09 -8.71
C VAL A 142 1.85 -23.38 -8.51
N SER A 143 1.05 -23.41 -7.44
CA SER A 143 0.24 -24.58 -7.07
C SER A 143 -1.28 -24.35 -7.20
N ASN A 144 -1.72 -23.12 -7.48
CA ASN A 144 -3.14 -22.79 -7.67
C ASN A 144 -3.38 -22.28 -9.11
N PRO A 145 -4.20 -22.95 -9.94
CA PRO A 145 -4.48 -22.51 -11.30
C PRO A 145 -5.16 -21.14 -11.37
N GLU A 146 -5.96 -20.76 -10.37
CA GLU A 146 -6.60 -19.44 -10.29
C GLU A 146 -5.58 -18.30 -10.30
N TYR A 147 -4.36 -18.54 -9.79
CA TYR A 147 -3.28 -17.56 -9.85
C TYR A 147 -2.89 -17.23 -11.30
N ILE A 148 -2.83 -18.24 -12.16
CA ILE A 148 -2.50 -18.09 -13.59
C ILE A 148 -3.65 -17.44 -14.35
N THR A 149 -4.88 -17.94 -14.17
CA THR A 149 -6.09 -17.35 -14.78
C THR A 149 -6.17 -15.85 -14.51
N ARG A 150 -5.97 -15.47 -13.26
CA ARG A 150 -5.98 -14.08 -12.84
C ARG A 150 -4.89 -13.24 -13.50
N LEU A 151 -3.68 -13.77 -13.70
CA LEU A 151 -2.62 -13.04 -14.41
C LEU A 151 -2.91 -12.86 -15.90
N LEU A 152 -3.64 -13.80 -16.53
CA LEU A 152 -4.09 -13.68 -17.91
C LEU A 152 -5.14 -12.57 -18.10
N GLU A 153 -5.96 -12.34 -17.07
CA GLU A 153 -7.02 -11.32 -17.04
C GLU A 153 -6.55 -9.96 -16.51
N SER A 154 -5.39 -9.91 -15.83
CA SER A 154 -4.87 -8.71 -15.19
C SER A 154 -4.03 -7.86 -16.13
N PHE A 155 -4.13 -6.54 -15.95
CA PHE A 155 -3.35 -5.54 -16.68
C PHE A 155 -2.42 -4.77 -15.74
N ASN A 156 -1.29 -4.32 -16.26
CA ASN A 156 -0.46 -3.32 -15.61
C ASN A 156 -1.08 -1.90 -15.77
N PRO A 157 -0.54 -0.87 -15.11
CA PRO A 157 -1.05 0.51 -15.23
C PRO A 157 -1.02 1.08 -16.66
N GLU A 158 -0.20 0.52 -17.55
CA GLU A 158 -0.12 0.90 -18.96
C GLU A 158 -1.16 0.17 -19.84
N GLY A 159 -2.07 -0.62 -19.24
CA GLY A 159 -3.08 -1.39 -19.97
C GLY A 159 -2.54 -2.63 -20.68
N GLN A 160 -1.39 -3.15 -20.27
CA GLN A 160 -0.73 -4.32 -20.85
C GLN A 160 -0.97 -5.56 -19.96
N ARG A 161 -1.29 -6.71 -20.55
CA ARG A 161 -1.51 -7.95 -19.79
C ARG A 161 -0.27 -8.38 -19.00
N LEU A 162 -0.47 -8.95 -17.80
CA LEU A 162 0.61 -9.47 -16.96
C LEU A 162 1.16 -10.82 -17.46
N LEU A 163 0.29 -11.61 -18.09
CA LEU A 163 0.62 -12.87 -18.75
C LEU A 163 -0.11 -12.95 -20.09
N MET A 164 0.60 -13.34 -21.15
CA MET A 164 0.05 -13.46 -22.50
C MET A 164 0.70 -14.63 -23.25
N TYR A 165 -0.07 -15.33 -24.07
CA TYR A 165 0.44 -16.37 -24.99
C TYR A 165 -0.40 -16.47 -26.27
N GLY A 166 -0.16 -15.61 -27.25
CA GLY A 166 -0.94 -15.46 -28.46
C GLY A 166 -1.60 -14.08 -28.54
N GLN A 167 -2.24 -13.79 -29.67
CA GLN A 167 -2.82 -12.47 -29.95
C GLN A 167 -4.32 -12.35 -29.61
N ASN A 168 -5.02 -13.45 -29.35
CA ASN A 168 -6.47 -13.46 -29.11
C ASN A 168 -6.80 -13.72 -27.63
N ASP A 169 -7.93 -13.20 -27.16
CA ASP A 169 -8.41 -13.33 -25.77
C ASP A 169 -8.88 -14.75 -25.39
N GLN A 170 -9.07 -15.62 -26.39
CA GLN A 170 -9.40 -17.04 -26.23
C GLN A 170 -8.21 -17.88 -26.68
N LEU A 171 -7.46 -18.43 -25.73
CA LEU A 171 -6.37 -19.36 -26.02
C LEU A 171 -6.58 -20.62 -25.18
N ASP A 172 -6.43 -21.77 -25.82
CA ASP A 172 -6.45 -23.13 -25.24
C ASP A 172 -5.27 -23.35 -24.27
N TRP A 173 -5.26 -22.65 -23.13
CA TRP A 173 -4.39 -22.98 -22.01
C TRP A 173 -5.03 -24.15 -21.26
N ASP A 174 -4.56 -25.37 -21.53
CA ASP A 174 -4.93 -26.50 -20.68
C ASP A 174 -4.08 -26.46 -19.40
N LEU A 175 -4.70 -26.01 -18.30
CA LEU A 175 -4.10 -25.95 -16.96
C LEU A 175 -4.47 -27.20 -16.17
N LYS A 176 -3.47 -28.01 -15.81
CA LYS A 176 -3.66 -29.21 -14.98
C LYS A 176 -2.90 -29.10 -13.67
N ILE A 177 -3.52 -29.58 -12.59
CA ILE A 177 -2.84 -29.77 -11.32
C ILE A 177 -2.26 -31.18 -11.29
N ILE A 178 -0.92 -31.29 -11.24
CA ILE A 178 -0.21 -32.57 -11.18
C ILE A 178 0.83 -32.48 -10.07
N ASP A 179 0.78 -33.40 -9.10
CA ASP A 179 1.64 -33.41 -7.90
C ASP A 179 1.62 -32.08 -7.11
N ASN A 180 0.46 -31.44 -7.02
CA ASN A 180 0.29 -30.12 -6.37
C ASN A 180 1.04 -28.97 -7.09
N ARG A 181 1.30 -29.13 -8.39
CA ARG A 181 1.94 -28.15 -9.28
C ARG A 181 0.99 -27.82 -10.42
N VAL A 182 0.91 -26.55 -10.80
CA VAL A 182 0.16 -26.16 -12.00
C VAL A 182 1.06 -26.32 -13.21
N ILE A 183 0.66 -27.20 -14.13
CA ILE A 183 1.31 -27.40 -15.41
C ILE A 183 0.39 -26.85 -16.49
N ALA A 184 0.89 -25.90 -17.28
CA ALA A 184 0.20 -25.38 -18.45
C ALA A 184 0.70 -26.09 -19.71
N PHE A 185 -0.22 -26.65 -20.48
CA PHE A 185 0.07 -27.24 -21.77
C PHE A 185 -0.18 -26.20 -22.85
N LEU A 186 0.89 -25.59 -23.36
CA LEU A 186 0.80 -24.48 -24.29
C LEU A 186 0.81 -24.97 -25.74
N PRO A 187 -0.22 -24.69 -26.57
CA PRO A 187 -0.27 -25.14 -27.95
C PRO A 187 0.86 -24.53 -28.78
N VAL A 188 1.42 -25.26 -29.74
CA VAL A 188 2.43 -24.74 -30.69
C VAL A 188 1.85 -24.57 -32.09
N LEU A 189 2.40 -23.64 -32.86
CA LEU A 189 2.01 -23.43 -34.26
C LEU A 189 2.43 -24.63 -35.12
N PRO A 190 1.64 -24.98 -36.16
CA PRO A 190 2.01 -26.02 -37.11
C PRO A 190 3.27 -25.63 -37.88
N GLY A 191 4.13 -26.61 -38.18
CA GLY A 191 5.42 -26.39 -38.82
C GLY A 191 6.64 -26.39 -37.90
N VAL A 192 7.81 -26.29 -38.52
CA VAL A 192 9.12 -26.29 -37.83
C VAL A 192 10.10 -25.29 -38.45
N PHE A 193 11.05 -24.81 -37.65
CA PHE A 193 12.15 -23.98 -38.14
C PHE A 193 13.31 -24.83 -38.67
N THR A 194 13.76 -24.54 -39.89
CA THR A 194 15.03 -25.00 -40.46
C THR A 194 16.00 -23.82 -40.59
N PHE A 195 17.26 -24.11 -40.90
CA PHE A 195 18.23 -23.06 -41.24
C PHE A 195 18.55 -23.09 -42.73
N THR A 196 18.80 -21.91 -43.31
CA THR A 196 19.43 -21.81 -44.62
C THR A 196 20.90 -22.23 -44.55
N GLY A 197 21.49 -22.60 -45.69
CA GLY A 197 22.91 -22.97 -45.76
C GLY A 197 23.87 -21.85 -45.31
N GLU A 198 23.46 -20.59 -45.41
CA GLU A 198 24.26 -19.41 -45.04
C GLU A 198 24.53 -19.31 -43.52
N ILE A 199 23.81 -20.07 -42.68
CA ILE A 199 24.05 -20.08 -41.23
C ILE A 199 25.50 -20.47 -40.87
N HIS A 200 26.16 -21.26 -41.73
CA HIS A 200 27.53 -21.70 -41.52
C HIS A 200 28.51 -20.53 -41.45
N ASP A 201 28.30 -19.49 -42.27
CA ASP A 201 29.15 -18.31 -42.33
C ASP A 201 28.99 -17.42 -41.08
N LEU A 202 27.89 -17.59 -40.33
CA LEU A 202 27.63 -16.85 -39.09
C LEU A 202 28.31 -17.48 -37.86
N LEU A 203 28.69 -18.75 -37.91
CA LEU A 203 29.22 -19.48 -36.73
C LEU A 203 30.48 -18.83 -36.11
N PRO A 204 31.48 -18.35 -36.88
CA PRO A 204 32.63 -17.64 -36.31
C PRO A 204 32.22 -16.38 -35.55
N THR A 205 31.28 -15.61 -36.11
CA THR A 205 30.73 -14.39 -35.50
C THR A 205 30.01 -14.70 -34.19
N ILE A 206 29.23 -15.79 -34.14
CA ILE A 206 28.59 -16.28 -32.92
C ILE A 206 29.62 -16.64 -31.86
N GLY A 207 30.70 -17.33 -32.23
CA GLY A 207 31.80 -17.67 -31.33
C GLY A 207 32.46 -16.43 -30.70
N VAL A 208 32.71 -15.38 -31.50
CA VAL A 208 33.24 -14.10 -31.00
C VAL A 208 32.22 -13.41 -30.09
N ALA A 209 30.94 -13.38 -30.49
CA ALA A 209 29.89 -12.75 -29.70
C ALA A 209 29.65 -13.44 -28.36
N LEU A 210 29.79 -14.78 -28.30
CA LEU A 210 29.80 -15.56 -27.07
C LEU A 210 30.92 -15.15 -26.12
N LYS A 211 32.13 -14.88 -26.62
CA LYS A 211 33.26 -14.40 -25.81
C LYS A 211 33.11 -12.96 -25.35
N LYS A 212 32.52 -12.11 -26.19
CA LYS A 212 32.31 -10.68 -25.90
C LYS A 212 31.03 -10.41 -25.10
N GLY A 213 30.18 -11.41 -24.89
CA GLY A 213 28.89 -11.26 -24.22
C GLY A 213 27.89 -10.38 -24.98
N VAL A 214 28.05 -10.22 -26.30
CA VAL A 214 27.21 -9.35 -27.14
C VAL A 214 25.91 -10.08 -27.51
N PRO A 215 24.74 -9.42 -27.56
CA PRO A 215 23.52 -10.03 -28.08
C PRO A 215 23.61 -10.30 -29.59
N TYR A 216 23.32 -11.53 -30.03
CA TYR A 216 23.39 -11.94 -31.45
C TYR A 216 22.21 -12.83 -31.88
N LYS A 217 21.23 -13.08 -30.99
CA LYS A 217 20.12 -14.01 -31.27
C LYS A 217 19.28 -13.60 -32.48
N ASP A 218 19.14 -12.29 -32.72
CA ASP A 218 18.42 -11.79 -33.90
C ASP A 218 19.17 -12.05 -35.21
N LEU A 219 20.51 -12.18 -35.19
CA LEU A 219 21.28 -12.60 -36.37
C LEU A 219 21.00 -14.07 -36.72
N ILE A 220 20.90 -14.95 -35.71
CA ILE A 220 20.54 -16.36 -35.94
C ILE A 220 19.15 -16.47 -36.61
N ARG A 221 18.20 -15.62 -36.20
CA ARG A 221 16.84 -15.61 -36.74
C ARG A 221 16.78 -15.24 -38.22
N LEU A 222 17.70 -14.41 -38.72
CA LEU A 222 17.75 -14.05 -40.15
C LEU A 222 17.96 -15.26 -41.05
N HIS A 223 18.60 -16.31 -40.55
CA HIS A 223 18.87 -17.54 -41.30
C HIS A 223 17.82 -18.64 -41.01
N GLN A 224 16.79 -18.36 -40.22
CA GLN A 224 15.72 -19.33 -39.93
C GLN A 224 14.62 -19.24 -40.97
N GLN A 225 14.24 -20.39 -41.53
CA GLN A 225 13.06 -20.54 -42.38
C GLN A 225 12.03 -21.38 -41.63
N PHE A 226 10.76 -20.98 -41.68
CA PHE A 226 9.68 -21.73 -41.07
C PHE A 226 8.89 -22.46 -42.15
N ASN A 227 8.66 -23.75 -41.92
CA ASN A 227 8.05 -24.65 -42.90
C ASN A 227 6.76 -25.17 -42.29
N ASP A 228 5.64 -24.61 -42.71
CA ASP A 228 4.30 -24.88 -42.14
C ASP A 228 3.85 -26.32 -42.41
N ASP A 229 4.30 -26.90 -43.52
CA ASP A 229 3.93 -28.25 -43.97
C ASP A 229 4.69 -29.38 -43.24
N HIS A 230 5.69 -29.03 -42.42
CA HIS A 230 6.50 -30.02 -41.71
C HIS A 230 5.84 -30.46 -40.40
N THR A 231 5.82 -31.77 -40.17
CA THR A 231 5.31 -32.37 -38.94
C THR A 231 6.23 -32.09 -37.75
N ARG A 232 5.65 -31.95 -36.56
CA ARG A 232 6.39 -31.66 -35.31
C ARG A 232 6.86 -32.93 -34.61
N VAL A 233 7.40 -33.87 -35.39
CA VAL A 233 8.03 -35.11 -34.90
C VAL A 233 9.54 -34.93 -34.86
N CYS A 234 10.24 -35.69 -34.02
CA CYS A 234 11.69 -35.62 -33.90
C CYS A 234 12.30 -36.98 -34.21
N THR A 235 13.29 -36.99 -35.11
CA THR A 235 14.04 -38.21 -35.43
C THR A 235 15.43 -38.15 -34.83
N THR A 236 15.99 -39.32 -34.53
CA THR A 236 17.36 -39.46 -34.04
C THR A 236 18.37 -38.66 -34.89
N GLY A 237 19.25 -37.89 -34.24
CA GLY A 237 20.28 -37.08 -34.92
C GLY A 237 19.77 -35.78 -35.55
N SER A 238 18.52 -35.40 -35.27
CA SER A 238 17.93 -34.13 -35.70
C SER A 238 17.51 -33.28 -34.50
N VAL A 239 17.24 -32.01 -34.75
CA VAL A 239 16.78 -31.06 -33.74
C VAL A 239 15.43 -30.52 -34.17
N LEU A 240 14.42 -30.73 -33.32
CA LEU A 240 13.08 -30.22 -33.55
C LEU A 240 12.99 -28.79 -32.99
N LYS A 241 12.88 -27.81 -33.89
CA LYS A 241 12.68 -26.39 -33.53
C LYS A 241 11.25 -26.00 -33.86
N VAL A 242 10.40 -25.84 -32.84
CA VAL A 242 9.00 -25.46 -33.03
C VAL A 242 8.77 -23.99 -32.68
N ARG A 243 7.69 -23.44 -33.23
CA ARG A 243 7.24 -22.08 -32.97
C ARG A 243 6.07 -22.11 -31.98
N GLY A 244 6.27 -21.56 -30.79
CA GLY A 244 5.18 -21.21 -29.90
C GLY A 244 4.64 -19.81 -30.24
N TYR A 245 3.43 -19.53 -29.80
CA TYR A 245 2.80 -18.22 -29.97
C TYR A 245 3.59 -17.11 -29.24
N ALA A 246 3.40 -15.86 -29.69
CA ALA A 246 3.92 -14.68 -29.02
C ALA A 246 3.57 -14.70 -27.52
N MET A 247 4.57 -14.63 -26.66
CA MET A 247 4.42 -14.87 -25.23
C MET A 247 5.05 -13.75 -24.42
N HIS A 248 4.37 -13.27 -23.38
CA HIS A 248 4.90 -12.25 -22.49
C HIS A 248 4.74 -12.66 -21.02
N PHE A 249 5.87 -12.91 -20.35
CA PHE A 249 5.91 -13.24 -18.92
C PHE A 249 6.46 -12.03 -18.17
N ARG A 250 5.63 -11.32 -17.39
CA ARG A 250 6.11 -10.19 -16.55
C ARG A 250 6.45 -10.58 -15.13
N THR A 251 5.77 -11.60 -14.64
CA THR A 251 5.62 -11.86 -13.20
C THR A 251 6.02 -13.28 -12.81
N LEU A 252 6.53 -14.06 -13.77
CA LEU A 252 6.81 -15.49 -13.64
C LEU A 252 8.00 -15.90 -14.51
N PHE A 253 8.69 -16.95 -14.07
CA PHE A 253 9.48 -17.80 -14.95
C PHE A 253 8.61 -18.97 -15.44
N GLY A 254 8.90 -19.47 -16.64
CA GLY A 254 8.40 -20.77 -17.11
C GLY A 254 9.54 -21.78 -17.16
N TYR A 255 9.22 -23.05 -16.90
CA TYR A 255 10.13 -24.18 -16.96
C TYR A 255 9.48 -25.31 -17.75
N VAL A 256 10.09 -25.75 -18.85
CA VAL A 256 9.56 -26.87 -19.66
C VAL A 256 9.77 -28.19 -18.89
N VAL A 257 8.69 -28.96 -18.74
CA VAL A 257 8.70 -30.20 -17.95
C VAL A 257 8.77 -31.42 -18.85
N ASP A 258 9.97 -32.01 -18.96
CA ASP A 258 10.24 -33.17 -19.83
C ASP A 258 9.32 -34.37 -19.54
N GLU A 259 8.90 -34.57 -18.29
CA GLU A 259 8.05 -35.68 -17.83
C GLU A 259 6.73 -35.81 -18.63
N TYR A 260 6.25 -34.71 -19.23
CA TYR A 260 4.97 -34.65 -19.95
C TYR A 260 5.13 -34.36 -21.45
N LEU A 261 6.34 -34.45 -21.98
CA LEU A 261 6.57 -34.41 -23.42
C LEU A 261 6.15 -35.75 -24.08
N PRO A 262 5.93 -35.77 -25.40
CA PRO A 262 5.76 -37.01 -26.15
C PRO A 262 6.88 -38.03 -25.84
N PRO A 263 6.56 -39.34 -25.76
CA PRO A 263 7.56 -40.37 -25.44
C PRO A 263 8.76 -40.31 -26.38
N GLY A 264 9.97 -40.33 -25.81
CA GLY A 264 11.24 -40.25 -26.56
C GLY A 264 11.65 -38.83 -26.98
N LEU A 265 10.84 -37.81 -26.69
CA LEU A 265 11.19 -36.41 -26.89
C LEU A 265 11.73 -35.77 -25.60
N HIS A 266 12.78 -34.97 -25.73
CA HIS A 266 13.42 -34.26 -24.61
C HIS A 266 13.62 -32.78 -24.95
N SER A 267 13.40 -31.88 -23.98
CA SER A 267 13.77 -30.47 -24.17
C SER A 267 15.28 -30.32 -24.15
N MET A 268 15.80 -29.46 -25.03
CA MET A 268 17.20 -29.04 -24.92
C MET A 268 17.41 -28.17 -23.69
N GLY A 269 18.66 -28.03 -23.25
CA GLY A 269 19.05 -27.29 -22.04
C GLY A 269 18.59 -25.83 -21.94
N SER A 270 17.97 -25.25 -22.97
CA SER A 270 17.34 -23.93 -22.96
C SER A 270 15.85 -24.01 -22.55
N ARG A 271 15.56 -24.64 -21.42
CA ARG A 271 14.19 -24.98 -20.99
C ARG A 271 13.53 -23.97 -20.04
N VAL A 272 14.22 -22.88 -19.71
CA VAL A 272 13.70 -21.81 -18.85
C VAL A 272 13.32 -20.59 -19.68
N ILE A 273 12.13 -20.06 -19.40
CA ILE A 273 11.60 -18.83 -19.95
C ILE A 273 11.69 -17.77 -18.86
N GLU A 274 12.52 -16.75 -19.08
CA GLU A 274 12.69 -15.65 -18.14
C GLU A 274 11.63 -14.56 -18.35
N PRO A 275 11.31 -13.79 -17.29
CA PRO A 275 10.43 -12.64 -17.42
C PRO A 275 11.06 -11.55 -18.31
N GLU A 276 10.22 -10.91 -19.13
CA GLU A 276 10.63 -9.85 -20.03
C GLU A 276 10.61 -8.47 -19.36
N ASP A 277 11.57 -7.61 -19.72
CA ASP A 277 11.63 -6.23 -19.24
C ASP A 277 10.60 -5.34 -19.96
N ARG A 278 10.20 -4.23 -19.32
CA ARG A 278 9.02 -3.42 -19.73
C ARG A 278 9.07 -2.88 -21.17
N TYR A 279 10.28 -2.73 -21.72
CA TYR A 279 10.52 -2.19 -23.07
C TYR A 279 10.31 -3.22 -24.20
N ALA A 280 10.12 -4.52 -23.88
CA ALA A 280 9.95 -5.57 -24.88
C ALA A 280 8.53 -5.62 -25.51
N TYR A 281 7.55 -4.95 -24.90
CA TYR A 281 6.13 -5.07 -25.28
C TYR A 281 5.81 -4.61 -26.71
N HIS A 282 6.57 -3.66 -27.26
CA HIS A 282 6.32 -3.13 -28.61
C HIS A 282 6.72 -4.08 -29.74
N HIS A 283 7.28 -5.26 -29.41
CA HIS A 283 7.65 -6.29 -30.37
C HIS A 283 7.22 -7.67 -29.86
N LEU A 284 5.91 -7.93 -29.83
CA LEU A 284 5.38 -9.28 -29.62
C LEU A 284 5.97 -10.21 -30.69
N ARG A 285 6.79 -11.17 -30.24
CA ARG A 285 7.49 -12.12 -31.11
C ARG A 285 7.21 -13.53 -30.67
N ASP A 286 7.01 -14.41 -31.63
CA ASP A 286 6.89 -15.84 -31.42
C ASP A 286 8.15 -16.40 -30.75
N ARG A 287 7.94 -17.43 -29.92
CA ARG A 287 8.99 -18.09 -29.15
C ARG A 287 9.44 -19.35 -29.88
N THR A 288 10.74 -19.53 -30.02
CA THR A 288 11.32 -20.79 -30.54
C THR A 288 11.63 -21.71 -29.37
N PHE A 289 11.07 -22.93 -29.40
CA PHE A 289 11.40 -24.02 -28.48
C PHE A 289 12.19 -25.09 -29.21
N VAL A 290 13.10 -25.75 -28.50
CA VAL A 290 14.05 -26.68 -29.11
C VAL A 290 14.05 -28.00 -28.36
N PHE A 291 13.88 -29.09 -29.12
CA PHE A 291 13.77 -30.45 -28.63
C PHE A 291 14.67 -31.39 -29.42
N TYR A 292 14.97 -32.55 -28.85
CA TYR A 292 15.71 -33.63 -29.50
C TYR A 292 15.21 -34.99 -29.00
N GLY A 293 15.65 -36.06 -29.65
CA GLY A 293 15.33 -37.43 -29.29
C GLY A 293 14.77 -38.21 -30.48
N ASP A 294 13.93 -39.19 -30.18
CA ASP A 294 13.28 -40.05 -31.17
C ASP A 294 11.82 -40.25 -30.78
N SER A 295 10.92 -39.49 -31.41
CA SER A 295 9.48 -39.53 -31.13
C SER A 295 8.70 -39.54 -32.43
N THR A 296 7.89 -40.58 -32.61
CA THR A 296 6.91 -40.69 -33.69
C THR A 296 5.60 -39.93 -33.39
N THR A 297 5.42 -39.50 -32.15
CA THR A 297 4.26 -38.71 -31.72
C THR A 297 4.53 -37.23 -31.96
N GLU A 298 3.58 -36.56 -32.62
CA GLU A 298 3.70 -35.14 -32.92
C GLU A 298 3.57 -34.27 -31.65
N LEU A 299 4.47 -33.29 -31.51
CA LEU A 299 4.38 -32.29 -30.45
C LEU A 299 3.30 -31.25 -30.77
N THR A 300 2.20 -31.28 -30.03
CA THR A 300 1.10 -30.30 -30.17
C THR A 300 1.09 -29.27 -29.04
N HIS A 301 1.58 -29.63 -27.85
CA HIS A 301 1.60 -28.76 -26.68
C HIS A 301 2.92 -28.89 -25.92
N ILE A 302 3.38 -27.77 -25.33
CA ILE A 302 4.57 -27.72 -24.49
C ILE A 302 4.13 -27.61 -23.02
N PRO A 303 4.48 -28.59 -22.17
CA PRO A 303 4.19 -28.54 -20.74
C PRO A 303 5.13 -27.56 -20.03
N ILE A 304 4.57 -26.53 -19.38
CA ILE A 304 5.30 -25.49 -18.66
C ILE A 304 4.83 -25.43 -17.20
N GLU A 305 5.80 -25.49 -16.30
CA GLU A 305 5.65 -25.20 -14.88
C GLU A 305 6.06 -23.74 -14.61
N PHE A 306 5.30 -23.03 -13.77
CA PHE A 306 5.57 -21.62 -13.46
C PHE A 306 6.23 -21.43 -12.09
N TYR A 307 7.18 -20.48 -12.03
CA TYR A 307 7.83 -20.04 -10.80
C TYR A 307 7.59 -18.54 -10.58
N THR A 308 7.09 -18.15 -9.42
CA THR A 308 6.83 -16.73 -9.09
C THR A 308 8.12 -15.92 -8.95
N LEU A 309 8.02 -14.59 -9.10
CA LEU A 309 9.11 -13.64 -8.80
C LEU A 309 9.27 -13.32 -7.31
N GLU A 310 10.28 -12.52 -7.00
CA GLU A 310 10.45 -11.92 -5.68
C GLU A 310 9.17 -11.17 -5.33
N SER A 311 8.78 -11.20 -4.05
CA SER A 311 7.43 -10.76 -3.68
C SER A 311 7.15 -9.29 -3.97
N TYR A 312 8.18 -8.45 -4.04
CA TYR A 312 8.07 -7.05 -4.44
C TYR A 312 7.95 -6.83 -5.97
N ARG A 313 8.22 -7.85 -6.80
CA ARG A 313 8.21 -7.83 -8.28
C ARG A 313 7.06 -8.60 -8.94
N GLU A 314 6.20 -9.27 -8.18
CA GLU A 314 5.13 -10.13 -8.73
C GLU A 314 3.99 -9.37 -9.45
N GLN A 315 3.94 -8.03 -9.42
CA GLN A 315 2.85 -7.19 -9.96
C GLN A 315 1.44 -7.56 -9.47
N VAL A 316 1.33 -8.27 -8.33
CA VAL A 316 0.04 -8.74 -7.83
C VAL A 316 -0.69 -7.61 -7.10
N PRO A 317 -1.95 -7.31 -7.46
CA PRO A 317 -2.77 -6.32 -6.77
C PRO A 317 -3.06 -6.67 -5.32
N PHE A 318 -3.29 -5.67 -4.49
CA PHE A 318 -3.45 -5.86 -3.04
C PHE A 318 -4.60 -6.80 -2.68
N ALA A 319 -5.77 -6.65 -3.31
CA ALA A 319 -6.95 -7.49 -3.10
C ALA A 319 -6.71 -8.97 -3.45
N LEU A 320 -5.72 -9.24 -4.30
CA LEU A 320 -5.41 -10.55 -4.86
C LEU A 320 -4.31 -11.27 -4.06
N ARG A 321 -3.75 -10.63 -3.02
CA ARG A 321 -2.78 -11.25 -2.13
C ARG A 321 -3.48 -12.09 -1.06
N LYS A 322 -3.29 -13.41 -1.14
CA LYS A 322 -3.96 -14.45 -0.34
C LYS A 322 -4.27 -14.09 1.12
N THR A 323 -3.29 -13.55 1.85
CA THR A 323 -3.47 -13.22 3.29
C THR A 323 -3.13 -11.78 3.64
N LEU A 324 -2.71 -10.93 2.69
CA LEU A 324 -2.18 -9.61 3.04
C LEU A 324 -3.27 -8.72 3.62
N ALA A 325 -4.41 -8.61 2.92
CA ALA A 325 -5.53 -7.79 3.36
C ALA A 325 -6.07 -8.24 4.73
N THR A 326 -6.27 -9.54 4.94
CA THR A 326 -6.75 -10.11 6.21
C THR A 326 -5.79 -9.82 7.36
N ARG A 327 -4.47 -9.90 7.14
CA ARG A 327 -3.46 -9.58 8.16
C ARG A 327 -3.42 -8.09 8.48
N CYS A 328 -3.55 -7.23 7.47
CA CYS A 328 -3.66 -5.78 7.68
C CYS A 328 -4.90 -5.40 8.49
N ALA A 329 -5.98 -6.18 8.40
CA ALA A 329 -7.21 -5.98 9.16
C ALA A 329 -7.13 -6.51 10.61
N ASN A 330 -6.09 -7.28 10.96
CA ASN A 330 -5.92 -7.86 12.29
C ASN A 330 -4.94 -7.01 13.13
N PRO A 331 -5.40 -6.33 14.21
CA PRO A 331 -4.54 -5.51 15.07
C PRO A 331 -3.33 -6.27 15.62
N ALA A 332 -3.49 -7.54 16.00
CA ALA A 332 -2.40 -8.34 16.58
C ALA A 332 -1.25 -8.55 15.59
N ASP A 333 -1.57 -8.74 14.31
CA ASP A 333 -0.58 -8.92 13.25
C ASP A 333 0.16 -7.61 12.97
N ILE A 334 -0.53 -6.47 12.93
CA ILE A 334 0.08 -5.15 12.75
C ILE A 334 0.98 -4.80 13.95
N LEU A 335 0.53 -5.03 15.18
CA LEU A 335 1.33 -4.84 16.38
C LEU A 335 2.57 -5.75 16.37
N HIS A 336 2.45 -6.98 15.86
CA HIS A 336 3.60 -7.87 15.71
C HIS A 336 4.66 -7.27 14.78
N VAL A 337 4.25 -6.66 13.66
CA VAL A 337 5.18 -5.98 12.75
C VAL A 337 5.93 -4.85 13.48
N PHE A 338 5.23 -3.97 14.20
CA PHE A 338 5.87 -2.87 14.93
C PHE A 338 6.77 -3.32 16.07
N LYS A 339 6.48 -4.46 16.72
CA LYS A 339 7.39 -5.10 17.70
C LYS A 339 8.74 -5.48 17.10
N LYS A 340 8.83 -5.68 15.79
CA LYS A 340 10.09 -5.96 15.06
C LYS A 340 10.82 -4.70 14.63
N ALA A 341 10.19 -3.53 14.70
CA ALA A 341 10.82 -2.27 14.35
C ALA A 341 12.01 -1.96 15.29
N PRO A 342 13.04 -1.26 14.80
CA PRO A 342 14.14 -0.77 15.63
C PRO A 342 13.63 0.01 16.86
N LYS A 343 14.16 -0.28 18.04
CA LYS A 343 13.70 0.37 19.29
C LYS A 343 14.08 1.86 19.33
N GLY A 344 13.34 2.64 20.12
CA GLY A 344 13.61 4.06 20.37
C GLY A 344 12.79 5.02 19.50
N ASN A 345 13.31 6.23 19.30
CA ASN A 345 12.65 7.29 18.53
C ASN A 345 13.23 7.46 17.11
N GLN A 346 14.01 6.49 16.64
CA GLN A 346 14.64 6.60 15.33
C GLN A 346 13.60 6.40 14.22
N PRO A 347 13.48 7.33 13.25
CA PRO A 347 12.58 7.16 12.12
C PRO A 347 12.92 5.89 11.33
N CYS A 348 11.90 5.08 11.07
CA CYS A 348 12.05 3.85 10.34
C CYS A 348 10.77 3.50 9.60
N CYS A 349 10.88 2.81 8.47
CA CYS A 349 9.75 2.31 7.73
C CYS A 349 10.02 0.94 7.09
N ALA A 350 8.94 0.25 6.74
CA ALA A 350 8.92 -1.02 6.05
C ALA A 350 7.74 -1.05 5.08
N TYR A 351 7.94 -1.62 3.90
CA TYR A 351 6.87 -1.91 2.94
C TYR A 351 6.50 -3.40 2.96
N LEU A 352 5.21 -3.68 3.17
CA LEU A 352 4.65 -5.02 3.29
C LEU A 352 3.79 -5.31 2.04
N CYS A 353 4.21 -6.28 1.25
CA CYS A 353 3.53 -6.75 0.04
C CYS A 353 3.17 -8.24 0.08
N LYS A 354 3.54 -8.97 1.15
CA LYS A 354 3.25 -10.39 1.34
C LYS A 354 2.96 -10.73 2.80
N GLY A 355 2.02 -11.64 3.02
CA GLY A 355 1.60 -12.01 4.38
C GLY A 355 2.70 -12.64 5.25
N GLY A 356 3.66 -13.36 4.66
CA GLY A 356 4.79 -13.94 5.40
C GLY A 356 5.67 -12.88 6.10
N GLN A 357 5.72 -11.67 5.56
CA GLN A 357 6.50 -10.56 6.13
C GLN A 357 6.08 -10.22 7.56
N PHE A 358 4.81 -10.46 7.92
CA PHE A 358 4.29 -10.11 9.24
C PHE A 358 5.00 -10.85 10.39
N TYR A 359 5.53 -12.04 10.16
CA TYR A 359 6.24 -12.82 11.19
C TYR A 359 7.71 -13.03 10.90
N GLU A 360 8.10 -13.00 9.62
CA GLU A 360 9.45 -13.30 9.18
C GLU A 360 10.37 -12.07 9.18
N MET A 361 9.81 -10.85 9.21
CA MET A 361 10.63 -9.64 9.26
C MET A 361 11.35 -9.51 10.59
N THR A 362 12.58 -9.03 10.48
CA THR A 362 13.48 -8.71 11.57
C THR A 362 13.72 -7.20 11.64
N LYS A 363 14.42 -6.75 12.67
CA LYS A 363 14.82 -5.33 12.81
C LYS A 363 15.65 -4.82 11.63
N ASP A 364 16.42 -5.71 10.99
CA ASP A 364 17.35 -5.35 9.90
C ASP A 364 16.62 -5.22 8.56
N ASP A 365 15.35 -5.64 8.50
CA ASP A 365 14.46 -5.44 7.37
C ASP A 365 13.75 -4.07 7.40
N TRP A 366 13.95 -3.24 8.42
CA TRP A 366 13.41 -1.88 8.46
C TRP A 366 14.41 -0.89 7.86
N ILE A 367 13.93 -0.01 6.98
CA ILE A 367 14.73 1.10 6.48
C ILE A 367 14.76 2.18 7.55
N VAL A 368 15.96 2.55 7.98
CA VAL A 368 16.19 3.48 9.07
C VAL A 368 16.95 4.69 8.54
N SER A 369 16.49 5.88 8.90
CA SER A 369 17.18 7.12 8.58
C SER A 369 16.97 8.14 9.70
N ASP A 370 17.88 9.11 9.81
CA ASP A 370 17.74 10.24 10.73
C ASP A 370 17.69 11.56 9.92
N PRO A 371 16.51 11.93 9.38
CA PRO A 371 16.38 13.16 8.62
C PRO A 371 16.70 14.39 9.47
N LYS A 372 17.62 15.24 9.02
CA LYS A 372 17.98 16.48 9.68
C LYS A 372 17.35 17.63 8.89
N LYS A 373 16.37 18.29 9.52
CA LYS A 373 15.76 19.48 8.94
C LYS A 373 16.80 20.60 8.93
N THR A 374 17.25 20.99 7.75
CA THR A 374 18.10 22.18 7.58
C THR A 374 17.22 23.43 7.63
N THR A 375 17.70 24.50 8.25
CA THR A 375 17.04 25.80 8.18
C THR A 375 16.91 26.20 6.71
N TYR A 376 15.70 26.54 6.31
CA TYR A 376 15.43 26.97 4.94
C TYR A 376 16.19 28.26 4.62
N ALA A 377 16.64 28.39 3.38
CA ALA A 377 17.27 29.62 2.92
C ALA A 377 16.25 30.77 3.02
N GLU A 378 16.73 31.98 3.28
CA GLU A 378 15.86 33.16 3.22
C GLU A 378 15.16 33.22 1.85
N TRP A 379 13.95 33.80 1.82
CA TRP A 379 13.01 33.78 0.69
C TRP A 379 13.59 34.27 -0.65
N PHE A 380 14.77 34.88 -0.65
CA PHE A 380 15.46 35.43 -1.81
C PHE A 380 16.32 34.43 -2.60
N ASN A 381 16.52 33.17 -2.14
CA ASN A 381 17.30 32.16 -2.88
C ASN A 381 16.49 30.88 -3.19
N PRO A 382 15.61 30.91 -4.21
CA PRO A 382 14.73 29.77 -4.53
C PRO A 382 15.48 28.50 -4.98
N ASP A 383 16.65 28.63 -5.60
CA ASP A 383 17.44 27.46 -6.04
C ASP A 383 18.10 26.74 -4.88
N GLU A 384 18.68 27.49 -3.95
CA GLU A 384 19.20 26.92 -2.72
C GLU A 384 18.09 26.27 -1.89
N GLN A 385 16.94 26.93 -1.79
CA GLN A 385 15.77 26.38 -1.12
C GLN A 385 15.31 25.06 -1.75
N ARG A 386 15.21 25.00 -3.08
CA ARG A 386 14.91 23.76 -3.82
C ARG A 386 15.92 22.65 -3.52
N ARG A 387 17.21 22.98 -3.48
CA ARG A 387 18.28 22.02 -3.16
C ARG A 387 18.17 21.48 -1.73
N LEU A 388 17.93 22.35 -0.75
CA LEU A 388 17.77 21.97 0.66
C LEU A 388 16.54 21.08 0.88
N VAL A 389 15.39 21.46 0.30
CA VAL A 389 14.16 20.66 0.37
C VAL A 389 14.37 19.28 -0.27
N LYS A 390 15.00 19.23 -1.45
CA LYS A 390 15.29 17.96 -2.15
C LYS A 390 16.20 17.06 -1.32
N HIS A 391 17.24 17.62 -0.70
CA HIS A 391 18.12 16.87 0.19
C HIS A 391 17.38 16.34 1.42
N TYR A 392 16.49 17.13 2.02
CA TYR A 392 15.66 16.69 3.14
C TYR A 392 14.65 15.58 2.76
N ILE A 393 14.06 15.67 1.56
CA ILE A 393 13.21 14.60 0.99
C ILE A 393 14.00 13.30 0.88
N TYR A 394 15.23 13.36 0.37
CA TYR A 394 16.11 12.20 0.19
C TYR A 394 16.53 11.57 1.53
N GLN A 395 16.52 12.33 2.61
CA GLN A 395 16.82 11.77 3.92
C GLN A 395 15.63 11.01 4.54
N GLN A 396 14.40 11.16 4.06
CA GLN A 396 13.24 10.48 4.67
C GLN A 396 13.38 8.95 4.55
N PRO A 397 13.07 8.18 5.60
CA PRO A 397 13.22 6.73 5.57
C PRO A 397 12.35 6.08 4.47
N GLU A 398 11.17 6.64 4.18
CA GLU A 398 10.25 6.15 3.16
C GLU A 398 10.77 6.39 1.73
N TYR A 399 11.68 7.36 1.54
CA TYR A 399 12.01 7.89 0.22
C TYR A 399 12.54 6.81 -0.74
N SER A 400 13.43 5.92 -0.28
CA SER A 400 14.03 4.89 -1.15
C SER A 400 13.00 3.85 -1.58
N ILE A 401 12.08 3.45 -0.70
CA ILE A 401 10.97 2.54 -1.00
C ILE A 401 10.02 3.20 -2.00
N LEU A 402 9.54 4.41 -1.70
CA LEU A 402 8.59 5.11 -2.57
C LEU A 402 9.20 5.42 -3.93
N SER A 403 10.50 5.73 -3.99
CA SER A 403 11.23 5.93 -5.24
C SER A 403 11.45 4.63 -6.02
N ALA A 404 11.64 3.50 -5.33
CA ALA A 404 11.70 2.18 -5.94
C ALA A 404 10.36 1.78 -6.55
N ILE A 405 9.25 2.12 -5.91
CA ILE A 405 7.89 1.97 -6.48
C ILE A 405 7.73 2.88 -7.70
N ALA A 406 8.06 4.17 -7.57
CA ALA A 406 7.97 5.13 -8.68
C ALA A 406 8.86 4.78 -9.88
N SER A 407 9.89 3.96 -9.65
CA SER A 407 10.84 3.49 -10.65
C SER A 407 10.54 2.08 -11.16
N ASP A 408 9.49 1.42 -10.67
CA ASP A 408 9.12 0.02 -10.95
C ASP A 408 10.18 -1.03 -10.56
N ASP A 409 11.07 -0.71 -9.61
CA ASP A 409 11.90 -1.74 -8.98
C ASP A 409 11.09 -2.55 -7.95
N ILE A 410 10.04 -1.92 -7.37
CA ILE A 410 8.95 -2.54 -6.60
C ILE A 410 7.67 -2.34 -7.41
N THR A 411 7.04 -3.43 -7.83
CA THR A 411 5.88 -3.40 -8.74
C THR A 411 4.61 -3.95 -8.12
N SER A 412 4.73 -4.59 -6.96
CA SER A 412 3.60 -5.16 -6.22
C SER A 412 2.95 -4.15 -5.31
N ASP A 413 1.61 -4.21 -5.23
CA ASP A 413 0.85 -3.42 -4.27
C ASP A 413 1.14 -3.87 -2.83
N GLY A 414 0.98 -2.96 -1.88
CA GLY A 414 1.32 -3.21 -0.49
C GLY A 414 0.91 -2.07 0.43
N VAL A 415 1.41 -2.14 1.67
CA VAL A 415 1.17 -1.15 2.72
C VAL A 415 2.48 -0.69 3.31
N LEU A 416 2.52 0.55 3.76
CA LEU A 416 3.67 1.14 4.43
C LEU A 416 3.45 1.10 5.94
N ALA A 417 4.38 0.50 6.68
CA ALA A 417 4.47 0.63 8.13
C ALA A 417 5.61 1.62 8.44
N THR A 418 5.36 2.67 9.20
CA THR A 418 6.36 3.69 9.54
C THR A 418 6.25 4.13 11.00
N ARG A 419 7.35 4.50 11.64
CA ARG A 419 7.30 4.96 13.04
C ARG A 419 6.52 6.28 13.18
N TYR A 420 6.72 7.18 12.24
CA TYR A 420 6.11 8.51 12.24
C TYR A 420 5.20 8.67 11.04
N PHE A 421 4.13 9.47 11.17
CA PHE A 421 3.32 9.84 10.00
C PHE A 421 4.23 10.39 8.88
N PRO A 422 4.03 9.96 7.61
CA PRO A 422 4.90 10.39 6.52
C PRO A 422 4.97 11.90 6.40
N SER A 423 6.19 12.43 6.24
CA SER A 423 6.39 13.88 6.17
C SER A 423 5.66 14.50 4.96
N PRO A 424 4.99 15.65 5.11
CA PRO A 424 4.37 16.39 4.01
C PRO A 424 5.31 16.71 2.83
N CYS A 425 6.63 16.74 3.05
CA CYS A 425 7.59 16.92 1.96
C CYS A 425 7.59 15.76 0.93
N LEU A 426 7.08 14.58 1.31
CA LEU A 426 6.93 13.42 0.43
C LEU A 426 5.61 13.43 -0.36
N LYS A 427 4.72 14.40 -0.13
CA LYS A 427 3.38 14.46 -0.74
C LYS A 427 3.40 14.23 -2.25
N SER A 428 4.28 14.91 -2.98
CA SER A 428 4.37 14.78 -4.44
C SER A 428 4.80 13.39 -4.91
N LEU A 429 5.65 12.71 -4.14
CA LEU A 429 6.10 11.36 -4.44
C LEU A 429 5.02 10.33 -4.11
N ILE A 430 4.41 10.42 -2.92
CA ILE A 430 3.38 9.46 -2.47
C ILE A 430 2.15 9.53 -3.36
N LEU A 431 1.71 10.73 -3.73
CA LEU A 431 0.52 10.93 -4.56
C LEU A 431 0.80 10.81 -6.07
N SER A 432 2.04 10.55 -6.47
CA SER A 432 2.36 10.29 -7.88
C SER A 432 1.59 9.05 -8.35
N SER A 433 1.14 9.06 -9.62
CA SER A 433 0.35 7.95 -10.19
C SER A 433 1.02 6.59 -10.01
N ALA A 434 2.36 6.52 -10.14
CA ALA A 434 3.10 5.28 -9.94
C ALA A 434 3.01 4.75 -8.50
N VAL A 435 3.06 5.63 -7.49
CA VAL A 435 3.10 5.23 -6.08
C VAL A 435 1.70 5.03 -5.50
N CYS A 436 0.77 5.96 -5.74
CA CYS A 436 -0.58 5.88 -5.18
C CYS A 436 -1.35 4.65 -5.68
N ASN A 437 -1.06 4.19 -6.91
CA ASN A 437 -1.63 2.95 -7.45
C ASN A 437 -1.11 1.68 -6.77
N LYS A 438 -0.01 1.75 -6.01
CA LYS A 438 0.63 0.60 -5.35
C LYS A 438 0.51 0.64 -3.84
N LEU A 439 0.51 1.83 -3.24
CA LEU A 439 0.38 2.02 -1.80
C LEU A 439 -1.10 2.05 -1.39
N ARG A 440 -1.58 1.01 -0.69
CA ARG A 440 -3.00 0.91 -0.27
C ARG A 440 -3.28 1.43 1.13
N ALA A 441 -2.30 1.34 2.01
CA ALA A 441 -2.45 1.83 3.37
C ALA A 441 -1.13 2.26 3.99
N ILE A 442 -1.23 3.14 4.98
CA ILE A 442 -0.13 3.61 5.81
C ILE A 442 -0.50 3.32 7.27
N PHE A 443 0.35 2.58 7.96
CA PHE A 443 0.28 2.34 9.40
C PHE A 443 1.40 3.14 10.06
N PHE A 444 1.08 3.92 11.09
CA PHE A 444 2.08 4.69 11.82
C PHE A 444 1.85 4.71 13.33
N CYS A 445 2.92 4.82 14.11
CA CYS A 445 2.81 4.85 15.58
C CYS A 445 2.65 6.27 16.13
N LYS A 446 3.44 7.22 15.62
CA LYS A 446 3.52 8.58 16.16
C LYS A 446 3.10 9.64 15.12
N PRO A 447 2.15 10.52 15.43
CA PRO A 447 1.71 11.59 14.54
C PRO A 447 2.83 12.50 14.03
N SER A 448 3.81 12.83 14.87
CA SER A 448 4.88 13.73 14.48
C SER A 448 6.18 13.44 15.21
N ARG A 449 7.30 13.56 14.49
CA ARG A 449 8.63 13.56 15.11
C ARG A 449 8.88 14.85 15.90
N GLN A 450 8.41 15.98 15.37
CA GLN A 450 8.67 17.30 15.94
C GLN A 450 7.68 17.65 17.04
N TYR A 451 6.41 17.26 16.86
CA TYR A 451 5.31 17.66 17.73
C TYR A 451 4.69 16.49 18.51
N GLY A 452 5.35 15.32 18.53
CA GLY A 452 4.88 14.16 19.28
C GLY A 452 3.54 13.66 18.78
N ASP A 453 2.51 13.74 19.63
CA ASP A 453 1.18 13.17 19.38
C ASP A 453 0.24 14.10 18.60
N PHE A 454 0.74 15.21 18.07
CA PHE A 454 -0.08 16.24 17.43
C PHE A 454 0.27 16.45 15.95
N PHE A 455 -0.77 16.64 15.14
CA PHE A 455 -0.65 16.90 13.71
C PHE A 455 -0.47 18.40 13.42
N SER A 456 0.44 18.72 12.50
CA SER A 456 0.53 20.05 11.90
C SER A 456 -0.55 20.25 10.84
N GLN A 457 -0.79 21.49 10.40
CA GLN A 457 -1.78 21.78 9.36
C GLN A 457 -1.45 21.09 8.03
N GLU A 458 -0.17 20.98 7.69
CA GLU A 458 0.29 20.24 6.51
C GLU A 458 0.00 18.74 6.63
N ASP A 459 0.11 18.17 7.83
CA ASP A 459 -0.23 16.76 8.06
C ASP A 459 -1.74 16.52 7.90
N VAL A 460 -2.59 17.43 8.40
CA VAL A 460 -4.05 17.36 8.22
C VAL A 460 -4.42 17.41 6.74
N ALA A 461 -3.80 18.32 5.97
CA ALA A 461 -4.01 18.39 4.54
C ALA A 461 -3.61 17.08 3.84
N LEU A 462 -2.46 16.50 4.22
CA LEU A 462 -1.99 15.23 3.67
C LEU A 462 -2.92 14.05 4.00
N LEU A 463 -3.48 13.99 5.21
CA LEU A 463 -4.51 13.01 5.58
C LEU A 463 -5.77 13.12 4.71
N GLY A 464 -6.18 14.36 4.43
CA GLY A 464 -7.27 14.66 3.51
C GLY A 464 -6.99 14.14 2.10
N ASP A 465 -5.77 14.36 1.60
CA ASP A 465 -5.34 13.86 0.29
C ASP A 465 -5.29 12.33 0.25
N PHE A 466 -4.71 11.67 1.27
CA PHE A 466 -4.69 10.22 1.34
C PHE A 466 -6.08 9.61 1.27
N THR A 467 -7.06 10.21 1.95
CA THR A 467 -8.46 9.80 1.85
C THR A 467 -9.00 9.94 0.42
N THR A 468 -8.74 11.08 -0.23
CA THR A 468 -9.18 11.35 -1.61
C THR A 468 -8.56 10.38 -2.62
N PHE A 469 -7.29 9.99 -2.43
CA PHE A 469 -6.57 9.05 -3.30
C PHE A 469 -6.76 7.58 -2.91
N GLY A 470 -7.66 7.27 -1.96
CA GLY A 470 -7.96 5.89 -1.56
C GLY A 470 -6.85 5.18 -0.77
N ILE A 471 -5.94 5.93 -0.15
CA ILE A 471 -4.90 5.41 0.73
C ILE A 471 -5.43 5.43 2.17
N SER A 472 -5.66 4.25 2.75
CA SER A 472 -6.16 4.16 4.13
C SER A 472 -5.04 4.46 5.14
N VAL A 473 -5.33 5.24 6.17
CA VAL A 473 -4.33 5.65 7.16
C VAL A 473 -4.71 5.14 8.54
N PHE A 474 -3.76 4.53 9.24
CA PHE A 474 -3.97 3.88 10.52
C PHE A 474 -2.95 4.35 11.55
N ASN A 475 -3.44 4.76 12.73
CA ASN A 475 -2.61 4.96 13.90
C ASN A 475 -2.53 3.66 14.71
N VAL A 476 -1.32 3.22 15.05
CA VAL A 476 -1.04 2.01 15.82
C VAL A 476 -0.54 2.42 17.19
N ASN A 477 -1.40 2.28 18.20
CA ASN A 477 -1.06 2.59 19.57
C ASN A 477 -0.45 1.35 20.24
N GLU A 478 0.88 1.29 20.27
CA GLU A 478 1.62 0.18 20.91
C GLU A 478 1.35 0.06 22.41
N SER A 479 0.95 1.15 23.08
CA SER A 479 0.73 1.16 24.53
C SER A 479 -0.62 0.58 24.94
N SER A 480 -1.70 0.88 24.21
CA SER A 480 -3.02 0.28 24.43
C SER A 480 -3.20 -1.04 23.67
N GLY A 481 -2.39 -1.30 22.64
CA GLY A 481 -2.59 -2.44 21.75
C GLY A 481 -3.76 -2.24 20.78
N GLU A 482 -4.17 -1.00 20.56
CA GLU A 482 -5.27 -0.65 19.67
C GLU A 482 -4.77 -0.08 18.35
N VAL A 483 -5.60 -0.25 17.31
CA VAL A 483 -5.36 0.32 15.98
C VAL A 483 -6.58 1.14 15.61
N TYR A 484 -6.34 2.37 15.16
CA TYR A 484 -7.37 3.30 14.77
C TYR A 484 -7.21 3.63 13.30
N GLN A 485 -8.31 3.77 12.57
CA GLN A 485 -8.27 4.26 11.19
C GLN A 485 -8.69 5.73 11.16
N TYR A 486 -7.97 6.54 10.39
CA TYR A 486 -8.45 7.87 10.05
C TYR A 486 -9.68 7.77 9.14
N ILE A 487 -10.80 8.30 9.61
CA ILE A 487 -12.08 8.31 8.92
C ILE A 487 -12.56 9.75 8.78
N ARG A 488 -12.73 10.20 7.53
CA ARG A 488 -13.35 11.48 7.20
C ARG A 488 -14.79 11.24 6.78
N ARG A 489 -15.75 11.89 7.45
CA ARG A 489 -17.17 11.82 7.09
C ARG A 489 -17.40 12.55 5.76
N PRO A 490 -18.41 12.15 4.96
CA PRO A 490 -18.79 12.88 3.75
C PRO A 490 -19.02 14.37 4.04
N GLU A 491 -18.64 15.23 3.10
CA GLU A 491 -18.84 16.69 3.16
C GLU A 491 -18.12 17.42 4.31
N ARG A 492 -17.26 16.71 5.07
CA ARG A 492 -16.43 17.31 6.12
C ARG A 492 -14.98 17.45 5.66
N ASN A 493 -14.32 18.51 6.10
CA ASN A 493 -12.94 18.82 5.73
C ASN A 493 -11.93 17.88 6.41
N THR A 494 -12.23 17.49 7.65
CA THR A 494 -11.36 16.71 8.55
C THR A 494 -12.08 15.48 9.09
N GLY A 495 -11.29 14.55 9.63
CA GLY A 495 -11.74 13.28 10.17
C GLY A 495 -11.15 12.99 11.54
N GLN A 496 -11.43 11.81 12.07
CA GLN A 496 -10.88 11.33 13.35
C GLN A 496 -10.27 9.94 13.20
N PHE A 497 -9.36 9.59 14.11
CA PHE A 497 -8.88 8.23 14.30
C PHE A 497 -9.91 7.45 15.11
N VAL A 498 -10.55 6.48 14.46
CA VAL A 498 -11.67 5.68 15.00
C VAL A 498 -11.24 4.23 15.18
N PRO A 499 -11.63 3.54 16.28
CA PRO A 499 -11.40 2.11 16.45
C PRO A 499 -11.96 1.29 15.27
N LEU A 500 -11.25 0.24 14.84
CA LEU A 500 -11.58 -0.49 13.61
C LEU A 500 -13.00 -1.06 13.60
N GLU A 501 -13.49 -1.47 14.75
CA GLU A 501 -14.82 -2.06 14.97
C GLU A 501 -15.95 -1.02 15.03
N ARG A 502 -15.63 0.25 15.32
CA ARG A 502 -16.62 1.34 15.44
C ARG A 502 -16.64 2.32 14.26
N ARG A 503 -15.89 2.04 13.18
CA ARG A 503 -15.83 2.90 11.97
C ARG A 503 -17.21 3.17 11.35
N HIS A 504 -18.04 2.14 11.23
CA HIS A 504 -19.39 2.29 10.68
C HIS A 504 -20.28 3.14 11.57
N GLU A 505 -20.08 3.05 12.89
CA GLU A 505 -20.78 3.86 13.88
C GLU A 505 -20.47 5.35 13.66
N TYR A 506 -19.19 5.70 13.63
CA TYR A 506 -18.73 7.09 13.45
C TYR A 506 -19.19 7.70 12.11
N LEU A 507 -19.13 6.94 11.01
CA LEU A 507 -19.51 7.44 9.69
C LEU A 507 -20.98 7.87 9.66
N ASN A 508 -21.85 7.05 10.25
CA ASN A 508 -23.30 7.18 10.12
C ASN A 508 -23.98 7.83 11.34
N SER A 509 -23.23 8.13 12.39
CA SER A 509 -23.81 8.62 13.64
C SER A 509 -24.40 10.02 13.53
N THR A 510 -25.43 10.26 14.32
CA THR A 510 -25.82 11.61 14.75
C THR A 510 -24.86 12.10 15.83
N MET A 511 -24.32 13.30 15.64
CA MET A 511 -23.30 13.90 16.50
C MET A 511 -23.92 14.81 17.55
N PHE A 512 -23.89 14.36 18.80
CA PHE A 512 -24.08 15.21 19.96
C PHE A 512 -22.74 15.79 20.38
N GLY A 513 -22.72 16.97 21.00
CA GLY A 513 -21.49 17.48 21.58
C GLY A 513 -21.71 18.24 22.86
N VAL A 514 -20.72 18.14 23.76
CA VAL A 514 -20.75 18.80 25.06
C VAL A 514 -19.63 19.82 25.11
N TYR A 515 -20.02 21.08 25.23
CA TYR A 515 -19.15 22.22 25.45
C TYR A 515 -19.29 22.70 26.90
N GLY A 516 -18.19 23.12 27.51
CA GLY A 516 -18.22 23.63 28.88
C GLY A 516 -16.83 23.90 29.45
N SER A 517 -16.80 24.32 30.70
CA SER A 517 -15.56 24.62 31.41
C SER A 517 -14.67 23.38 31.57
N ASN A 518 -13.37 23.56 31.33
CA ASN A 518 -12.34 22.57 31.70
C ASN A 518 -12.02 22.57 33.20
N LEU A 519 -12.51 23.57 33.95
CA LEU A 519 -12.24 23.76 35.39
C LEU A 519 -13.41 23.29 36.27
N ILE A 520 -14.61 23.24 35.72
CA ILE A 520 -15.84 22.95 36.47
C ILE A 520 -16.53 21.79 35.77
N ALA A 521 -16.62 20.65 36.44
CA ALA A 521 -17.41 19.51 35.96
C ALA A 521 -18.92 19.77 36.09
N GLY A 522 -19.31 20.51 37.15
CA GLY A 522 -20.72 20.72 37.52
C GLY A 522 -21.38 19.47 38.09
N ASP A 523 -22.66 19.58 38.44
CA ASP A 523 -23.55 18.51 38.90
C ASP A 523 -24.41 17.93 37.74
N PHE A 524 -23.87 17.98 36.52
CA PHE A 524 -24.62 17.72 35.29
C PHE A 524 -24.68 16.23 34.88
N GLU A 525 -23.85 15.38 35.46
CA GLU A 525 -23.72 13.97 35.02
C GLU A 525 -25.05 13.21 35.03
N ALA A 526 -25.82 13.31 36.13
CA ALA A 526 -27.11 12.64 36.26
C ALA A 526 -28.12 13.12 35.21
N GLU A 527 -28.13 14.43 34.94
CA GLU A 527 -29.02 15.04 33.94
C GLU A 527 -28.62 14.63 32.51
N LEU A 528 -27.32 14.53 32.22
CA LEU A 528 -26.82 14.04 30.93
C LEU A 528 -27.14 12.56 30.73
N ILE A 529 -26.98 11.73 31.75
CA ILE A 529 -27.38 10.31 31.72
C ILE A 529 -28.87 10.20 31.41
N TYR A 530 -29.72 10.96 32.11
CA TYR A 530 -31.16 10.96 31.88
C TYR A 530 -31.49 11.35 30.44
N LEU A 531 -30.88 12.44 29.95
CA LEU A 531 -31.07 12.94 28.59
C LEU A 531 -30.67 11.91 27.53
N LEU A 532 -29.42 11.44 27.56
CA LEU A 532 -28.89 10.54 26.52
C LEU A 532 -29.56 9.16 26.57
N ASN A 533 -29.86 8.63 27.76
CA ASN A 533 -30.64 7.39 27.86
C ASN A 533 -32.06 7.59 27.32
N GLY A 534 -32.70 8.73 27.60
CA GLY A 534 -33.98 9.11 27.02
C GLY A 534 -33.95 9.15 25.49
N ILE A 535 -32.91 9.74 24.90
CA ILE A 535 -32.71 9.78 23.45
C ILE A 535 -32.53 8.37 22.89
N LEU A 536 -31.77 7.49 23.57
CA LEU A 536 -31.64 6.08 23.20
C LEU A 536 -32.99 5.34 23.22
N GLN A 537 -33.91 5.69 24.12
CA GLN A 537 -35.26 5.13 24.09
C GLN A 537 -36.08 5.68 22.91
N ILE A 538 -36.09 7.00 22.68
CA ILE A 538 -36.80 7.63 21.55
C ILE A 538 -36.30 7.06 20.22
N LYS A 539 -34.99 6.85 20.08
CA LYS A 539 -34.35 6.27 18.91
C LYS A 539 -34.98 4.94 18.46
N LYS A 540 -35.50 4.13 19.39
CA LYS A 540 -36.08 2.80 19.08
C LYS A 540 -37.35 2.88 18.24
N THR A 541 -38.07 4.01 18.28
CA THR A 541 -39.35 4.17 17.60
C THR A 541 -39.41 5.39 16.66
N CYS A 542 -38.49 6.34 16.82
CA CYS A 542 -38.44 7.56 16.02
C CYS A 542 -38.12 7.29 14.54
N LYS A 543 -38.72 8.07 13.63
CA LYS A 543 -38.52 7.99 12.18
C LYS A 543 -37.90 9.26 11.61
N HIS A 544 -37.04 9.92 12.38
CA HIS A 544 -36.39 11.16 11.96
C HIS A 544 -35.07 10.86 11.20
N PRO A 545 -34.69 11.65 10.17
CA PRO A 545 -33.43 11.46 9.46
C PRO A 545 -32.17 11.52 10.35
N LEU A 546 -32.23 12.31 11.43
CA LEU A 546 -31.18 12.42 12.45
C LEU A 546 -31.42 11.52 13.68
N LEU A 547 -32.52 10.78 13.77
CA LEU A 547 -32.74 9.85 14.88
C LEU A 547 -33.71 8.73 14.47
N ASN A 548 -33.20 7.50 14.39
CA ASN A 548 -34.00 6.33 14.04
C ASN A 548 -33.29 5.04 14.50
N PRO A 549 -33.95 3.86 14.45
CA PRO A 549 -33.39 2.62 14.99
C PRO A 549 -32.03 2.25 14.40
N THR A 550 -31.80 2.59 13.13
CA THR A 550 -30.57 2.26 12.40
C THR A 550 -29.46 3.29 12.54
N LYS A 551 -29.74 4.49 13.06
CA LYS A 551 -28.78 5.60 13.08
C LYS A 551 -27.99 5.63 14.40
N PRO A 552 -26.68 5.35 14.41
CA PRO A 552 -25.90 5.36 15.64
C PRO A 552 -25.79 6.75 16.26
N LEU A 553 -25.34 6.82 17.50
CA LEU A 553 -25.07 8.08 18.20
C LEU A 553 -23.58 8.16 18.53
N SER A 554 -23.03 9.37 18.39
CA SER A 554 -21.70 9.70 18.88
C SER A 554 -21.77 10.98 19.70
N LEU A 555 -20.88 11.10 20.68
CA LEU A 555 -20.74 12.31 21.50
C LEU A 555 -19.32 12.85 21.36
N VAL A 556 -19.20 14.11 20.94
CA VAL A 556 -17.92 14.78 20.72
C VAL A 556 -17.67 15.83 21.80
N THR A 557 -16.46 15.83 22.35
CA THR A 557 -15.99 16.87 23.28
C THR A 557 -14.61 17.37 22.86
N GLY A 558 -14.07 18.32 23.62
CA GLY A 558 -12.66 18.72 23.48
C GLY A 558 -11.64 17.71 24.04
N GLY A 559 -12.08 16.61 24.66
CA GLY A 559 -11.22 15.54 25.20
C GLY A 559 -10.46 15.89 26.48
N GLY A 560 -10.64 17.11 27.03
CA GLY A 560 -10.02 17.55 28.28
C GLY A 560 -10.77 17.10 29.55
N PRO A 561 -10.35 17.59 30.73
CA PRO A 561 -11.02 17.33 32.01
C PRO A 561 -12.31 18.16 32.19
N GLY A 562 -12.99 17.99 33.34
CA GLY A 562 -14.16 18.79 33.70
C GLY A 562 -15.42 18.37 32.95
N ALA A 563 -16.17 19.34 32.42
CA ALA A 563 -17.41 19.07 31.66
C ALA A 563 -17.22 18.09 30.49
N MET A 564 -16.08 18.19 29.81
CA MET A 564 -15.74 17.33 28.67
C MET A 564 -15.54 15.88 29.10
N GLU A 565 -14.88 15.65 30.24
CA GLU A 565 -14.66 14.31 30.78
C GLU A 565 -15.97 13.65 31.20
N VAL A 566 -16.86 14.39 31.86
CA VAL A 566 -18.21 13.90 32.19
C VAL A 566 -18.96 13.49 30.92
N GLY A 567 -18.92 14.31 29.88
CA GLY A 567 -19.52 13.99 28.59
C GLY A 567 -19.02 12.67 27.99
N ASN A 568 -17.69 12.50 27.93
CA ASN A 568 -17.07 11.28 27.41
C ASN A 568 -17.35 10.05 28.30
N HIS A 569 -17.32 10.20 29.62
CA HIS A 569 -17.65 9.14 30.58
C HIS A 569 -19.07 8.63 30.37
N VAL A 570 -20.06 9.53 30.36
CA VAL A 570 -21.47 9.18 30.18
C VAL A 570 -21.69 8.51 28.83
N ALA A 571 -21.14 9.06 27.75
CA ALA A 571 -21.25 8.45 26.41
C ALA A 571 -20.77 7.01 26.40
N LYS A 572 -19.55 6.77 26.91
CA LYS A 572 -18.95 5.45 26.99
C LYS A 572 -19.78 4.49 27.86
N SER A 573 -20.29 4.95 29.01
CA SER A 573 -21.13 4.14 29.91
C SER A 573 -22.45 3.68 29.27
N LEU A 574 -22.97 4.45 28.32
CA LEU A 574 -24.22 4.17 27.60
C LEU A 574 -23.99 3.46 26.25
N GLY A 575 -22.74 3.14 25.90
CA GLY A 575 -22.39 2.53 24.62
C GLY A 575 -22.49 3.47 23.42
N ILE A 576 -22.51 4.79 23.65
CA ILE A 576 -22.43 5.82 22.61
C ILE A 576 -20.95 6.06 22.28
N LEU A 577 -20.59 6.21 21.00
CA LEU A 577 -19.20 6.44 20.63
C LEU A 577 -18.68 7.75 21.22
N SER A 578 -17.66 7.64 22.08
CA SER A 578 -17.04 8.78 22.75
C SER A 578 -15.88 9.36 21.93
N CYS A 579 -16.04 10.58 21.47
CA CYS A 579 -15.09 11.28 20.59
C CYS A 579 -14.41 12.47 21.30
N GLY A 580 -13.15 12.75 20.97
CA GLY A 580 -12.38 13.86 21.53
C GLY A 580 -11.49 14.60 20.51
N LEU A 581 -11.61 15.92 20.45
CA LEU A 581 -10.74 16.79 19.65
C LEU A 581 -9.69 17.46 20.55
N ILE A 582 -8.49 16.90 20.60
CA ILE A 582 -7.44 17.22 21.58
C ILE A 582 -6.56 18.36 21.07
N VAL A 583 -6.05 19.21 21.97
CA VAL A 583 -5.14 20.32 21.65
C VAL A 583 -3.86 20.27 22.49
N ASP A 584 -2.72 20.57 21.87
CA ASP A 584 -1.43 20.65 22.56
C ASP A 584 -1.23 21.94 23.38
N PHE A 585 -1.83 22.00 24.57
CA PHE A 585 -1.61 23.14 25.47
C PHE A 585 -0.24 23.12 26.16
N ARG A 586 0.50 22.00 26.14
CA ARG A 586 1.84 21.90 26.76
C ARG A 586 2.85 22.82 26.08
N SER A 587 2.90 22.77 24.75
CA SER A 587 3.77 23.64 23.96
C SER A 587 3.45 25.12 24.19
N ALA A 588 2.16 25.45 24.33
CA ALA A 588 1.72 26.83 24.56
C ALA A 588 2.04 27.34 25.97
N ALA A 589 1.90 26.49 26.99
CA ALA A 589 2.24 26.83 28.38
C ALA A 589 3.74 27.15 28.58
N SER A 590 4.61 26.68 27.67
CA SER A 590 6.04 26.99 27.71
C SER A 590 6.38 28.40 27.21
N VAL A 591 5.42 29.12 26.63
CA VAL A 591 5.61 30.50 26.12
C VAL A 591 5.52 31.50 27.30
N PRO A 592 6.54 32.37 27.49
CA PRO A 592 6.52 33.37 28.55
C PRO A 592 5.29 34.28 28.49
N GLY A 593 4.59 34.44 29.62
CA GLY A 593 3.37 35.26 29.72
C GLY A 593 2.07 34.54 29.35
N SER A 594 2.13 33.25 28.97
CA SER A 594 0.92 32.44 28.78
C SER A 594 0.31 32.03 30.13
N ASN A 595 -1.01 32.20 30.27
CA ASN A 595 -1.80 31.73 31.42
C ASN A 595 -2.71 30.59 30.97
N ILE A 596 -2.10 29.46 30.61
CA ILE A 596 -2.81 28.30 30.05
C ILE A 596 -2.76 27.16 31.06
N ASN A 597 -3.94 26.65 31.42
CA ASN A 597 -4.05 25.41 32.19
C ASN A 597 -3.83 24.22 31.25
N GLU A 598 -2.80 23.42 31.51
CA GLU A 598 -2.55 22.19 30.77
C GLU A 598 -3.77 21.26 30.87
N GLN A 599 -4.26 20.78 29.72
CA GLN A 599 -5.37 19.83 29.67
C GLN A 599 -4.82 18.45 29.29
N ARG A 600 -4.91 17.49 30.21
CA ARG A 600 -4.65 16.09 29.90
C ARG A 600 -5.87 15.50 29.19
N GLN A 601 -5.61 14.60 28.24
CA GLN A 601 -6.67 13.80 27.63
C GLN A 601 -7.34 12.93 28.69
N ASN A 602 -8.67 12.91 28.71
CA ASN A 602 -9.43 12.05 29.62
C ASN A 602 -9.47 10.59 29.12
N PRO A 603 -9.61 9.60 30.02
CA PRO A 603 -9.49 8.17 29.67
C PRO A 603 -10.73 7.57 28.97
N TYR A 604 -11.78 8.37 28.76
CA TYR A 604 -13.04 7.91 28.21
C TYR A 604 -13.18 8.21 26.71
N VAL A 605 -12.20 8.88 26.10
CA VAL A 605 -12.14 9.10 24.65
C VAL A 605 -11.81 7.79 23.93
N GLU A 606 -12.61 7.42 22.93
CA GLU A 606 -12.43 6.22 22.11
C GLU A 606 -12.02 6.56 20.67
N SER A 607 -12.60 7.63 20.10
CA SER A 607 -12.22 8.21 18.82
C SER A 607 -11.58 9.57 19.04
N PHE A 608 -10.52 9.91 18.31
CA PHE A 608 -9.81 11.16 18.56
C PHE A 608 -9.19 11.81 17.33
N PHE A 609 -8.95 13.11 17.44
CA PHE A 609 -7.98 13.82 16.60
C PHE A 609 -7.20 14.82 17.43
N ALA A 610 -5.93 15.05 17.10
CA ALA A 610 -5.01 15.82 17.94
C ALA A 610 -4.38 16.99 17.16
N TYR A 611 -4.70 18.21 17.58
CA TYR A 611 -4.28 19.46 16.96
C TYR A 611 -3.14 20.10 17.75
N ARG A 612 -2.27 20.82 17.04
CA ARG A 612 -1.36 21.78 17.67
C ARG A 612 -2.13 23.02 18.13
N CYS A 613 -1.63 23.69 19.18
CA CYS A 613 -2.27 24.89 19.73
C CYS A 613 -2.41 26.05 18.72
N ASN A 614 -1.50 26.16 17.76
CA ASN A 614 -1.60 27.19 16.71
C ASN A 614 -2.72 26.93 15.69
N ASN A 615 -3.35 25.75 15.73
CA ASN A 615 -4.49 25.36 14.90
C ASN A 615 -5.79 25.30 15.73
N LEU A 616 -5.89 26.12 16.79
CA LEU A 616 -7.03 26.10 17.71
C LEU A 616 -8.34 26.44 16.99
N VAL A 617 -8.33 27.39 16.06
CA VAL A 617 -9.54 27.82 15.34
C VAL A 617 -10.07 26.69 14.46
N GLU A 618 -9.18 26.00 13.76
CA GLU A 618 -9.50 24.82 12.95
C GLU A 618 -10.14 23.74 13.82
N ARG A 619 -9.54 23.45 14.98
CA ARG A 619 -10.09 22.49 15.94
C ARG A 619 -11.52 22.85 16.37
N GLN A 620 -11.81 24.13 16.63
CA GLN A 620 -13.17 24.56 16.98
C GLN A 620 -14.14 24.41 15.80
N SER A 621 -13.68 24.62 14.57
CA SER A 621 -14.51 24.41 13.37
C SER A 621 -14.80 22.95 13.06
N ASP A 622 -13.96 22.03 13.54
CA ASP A 622 -14.02 20.61 13.21
C ASP A 622 -14.97 19.78 14.08
N PHE A 623 -15.62 20.38 15.10
CA PHE A 623 -16.60 19.69 15.95
C PHE A 623 -17.80 19.13 15.18
N ASN A 624 -18.29 19.86 14.17
CA ASN A 624 -19.30 19.39 13.21
C ASN A 624 -20.53 18.70 13.86
N LEU A 625 -21.15 19.35 14.85
CA LEU A 625 -22.23 18.78 15.66
C LEU A 625 -23.61 18.91 14.99
N ASP A 626 -24.45 17.89 15.18
CA ASP A 626 -25.88 17.99 14.89
C ASP A 626 -26.63 18.63 16.07
N PHE A 627 -26.27 18.26 17.30
CA PHE A 627 -26.93 18.70 18.54
C PHE A 627 -25.91 19.16 19.59
N PRO A 628 -25.58 20.47 19.62
CA PRO A 628 -24.72 21.05 20.65
C PRO A 628 -25.43 21.16 22.00
N ILE A 629 -24.70 20.84 23.07
CA ILE A 629 -25.10 20.99 24.47
C ILE A 629 -24.03 21.84 25.15
N PHE A 630 -24.43 23.03 25.61
CA PHE A 630 -23.55 23.97 26.30
C PHE A 630 -23.83 23.95 27.80
N LEU A 631 -22.77 23.75 28.57
CA LEU A 631 -22.73 23.94 30.02
C LEU A 631 -22.13 25.31 30.35
N ILE A 632 -22.09 25.65 31.64
CA ILE A 632 -21.39 26.83 32.12
C ILE A 632 -19.92 26.76 31.71
N GLY A 633 -19.42 27.85 31.12
CA GLY A 633 -18.14 27.88 30.44
C GLY A 633 -17.56 29.28 30.31
N GLY A 634 -16.28 29.32 29.96
CA GLY A 634 -15.51 30.55 29.76
C GLY A 634 -15.44 30.95 28.28
N ILE A 635 -14.37 31.68 27.94
CA ILE A 635 -14.17 32.24 26.60
C ILE A 635 -14.13 31.20 25.47
N GLY A 636 -13.65 29.97 25.75
CA GLY A 636 -13.62 28.89 24.75
C GLY A 636 -15.03 28.44 24.38
N THR A 637 -15.89 28.29 25.39
CA THR A 637 -17.31 27.95 25.24
C THR A 637 -18.08 29.08 24.56
N ASP A 638 -17.78 30.33 24.89
CA ASP A 638 -18.38 31.50 24.22
C ASP A 638 -18.03 31.52 22.71
N PHE A 639 -16.80 31.15 22.35
CA PHE A 639 -16.37 31.07 20.95
C PHE A 639 -17.07 29.92 20.19
N GLU A 640 -17.18 28.74 20.80
CA GLU A 640 -17.94 27.61 20.24
C GLU A 640 -19.40 27.99 20.02
N TYR A 641 -20.02 28.68 20.97
CA TYR A 641 -21.41 29.13 20.87
C TYR A 641 -21.61 30.10 19.70
N ALA A 642 -20.73 31.10 19.56
CA ALA A 642 -20.78 32.03 18.44
C ALA A 642 -20.59 31.31 17.09
N LEU A 643 -19.75 30.29 17.03
CA LEU A 643 -19.53 29.50 15.82
C LEU A 643 -20.78 28.70 15.42
N GLU A 644 -21.46 28.09 16.40
CA GLU A 644 -22.72 27.36 16.18
C GLU A 644 -23.87 28.27 15.71
N GLU A 645 -23.93 29.52 16.19
CA GLU A 645 -24.86 30.54 15.68
C GLU A 645 -24.55 30.91 14.23
N VAL A 646 -23.28 31.17 13.91
CA VAL A 646 -22.85 31.55 12.56
C VAL A 646 -23.09 30.40 11.58
N ASN A 647 -22.78 29.15 11.95
CA ASN A 647 -22.98 27.98 11.11
C ASN A 647 -24.46 27.81 10.69
N ARG A 648 -25.40 28.02 11.62
CA ARG A 648 -26.85 27.99 11.33
C ARG A 648 -27.30 29.21 10.52
N LYS A 649 -26.74 30.39 10.81
CA LYS A 649 -27.02 31.63 10.06
C LYS A 649 -26.69 31.49 8.58
N VAL A 650 -25.53 30.91 8.26
CA VAL A 650 -25.06 30.76 6.87
C VAL A 650 -25.59 29.50 6.19
N GLY A 651 -26.39 28.69 6.90
CA GLY A 651 -26.97 27.46 6.37
C GLY A 651 -25.99 26.28 6.25
N ALA A 652 -24.80 26.38 6.85
CA ALA A 652 -23.84 25.27 6.90
C ALA A 652 -24.34 24.11 7.79
N VAL A 653 -25.21 24.42 8.76
CA VAL A 653 -25.90 23.44 9.62
C VAL A 653 -27.39 23.77 9.64
N SER A 654 -28.25 22.75 9.56
CA SER A 654 -29.69 22.93 9.65
C SER A 654 -30.11 23.53 11.01
N PRO A 655 -31.26 24.22 11.09
CA PRO A 655 -31.82 24.72 12.35
C PRO A 655 -32.17 23.61 13.36
N THR A 656 -31.18 23.08 14.06
CA THR A 656 -31.34 22.11 15.17
C THR A 656 -31.23 22.81 16.52
N PRO A 657 -31.94 22.33 17.57
CA PRO A 657 -31.91 22.95 18.89
C PRO A 657 -30.51 22.86 19.52
N ILE A 658 -30.02 23.99 20.01
CA ILE A 658 -28.84 24.09 20.88
C ILE A 658 -29.35 24.07 22.32
N ILE A 659 -28.88 23.11 23.12
CA ILE A 659 -29.27 23.04 24.53
C ILE A 659 -28.31 23.87 25.37
N LEU A 660 -28.86 24.74 26.22
CA LEU A 660 -28.13 25.58 27.17
C LEU A 660 -28.49 25.14 28.59
N PHE A 661 -27.65 24.31 29.21
CA PHE A 661 -27.88 23.83 30.57
C PHE A 661 -27.50 24.88 31.61
N GLY A 662 -28.42 25.16 32.55
CA GLY A 662 -28.15 25.99 33.72
C GLY A 662 -29.26 26.99 34.02
N ALA A 663 -28.96 27.92 34.91
CA ALA A 663 -29.88 28.96 35.34
C ALA A 663 -30.20 29.96 34.20
N VAL A 664 -31.45 30.39 34.11
CA VAL A 664 -31.90 31.38 33.11
C VAL A 664 -31.15 32.70 33.27
N GLU A 665 -30.84 33.08 34.50
CA GLU A 665 -30.11 34.31 34.83
C GLU A 665 -28.72 34.33 34.19
N TYR A 666 -27.99 33.21 34.28
CA TYR A 666 -26.65 33.07 33.68
C TYR A 666 -26.70 33.27 32.16
N TRP A 667 -27.60 32.58 31.48
CA TRP A 667 -27.73 32.67 30.01
C TRP A 667 -28.28 34.03 29.56
N THR A 668 -29.16 34.64 30.35
CA THR A 668 -29.63 36.02 30.12
C THR A 668 -28.45 37.00 30.13
N SER A 669 -27.59 36.92 31.14
CA SER A 669 -26.39 37.78 31.22
C SER A 669 -25.41 37.54 30.09
N LYS A 670 -25.30 36.31 29.57
CA LYS A 670 -24.38 35.95 28.49
C LYS A 670 -24.90 36.31 27.09
N ILE A 671 -26.19 36.09 26.81
CA ILE A 671 -26.72 36.08 25.43
C ILE A 671 -27.59 37.32 25.15
N SER A 672 -28.51 37.65 26.05
CA SER A 672 -29.61 38.58 25.74
C SER A 672 -29.12 39.98 25.37
N TYR A 673 -28.15 40.52 26.11
CA TYR A 673 -27.60 41.85 25.82
C TYR A 673 -26.96 41.94 24.44
N ARG A 674 -26.15 40.94 24.06
CA ARG A 674 -25.51 40.87 22.73
C ARG A 674 -26.55 40.75 21.63
N TYR A 675 -27.58 39.94 21.83
CA TYR A 675 -28.68 39.78 20.87
C TYR A 675 -29.46 41.10 20.69
N HIS A 676 -29.84 41.76 21.79
CA HIS A 676 -30.52 43.06 21.77
C HIS A 676 -29.73 44.13 21.04
N GLU A 677 -28.44 44.27 21.36
CA GLU A 677 -27.59 45.26 20.74
C GLU A 677 -27.47 45.00 19.23
N ASN A 678 -27.35 43.74 18.83
CA ASN A 678 -27.32 43.34 17.42
C ASN A 678 -28.64 43.65 16.68
N CYS A 679 -29.80 43.38 17.29
CA CYS A 679 -31.10 43.76 16.75
C CYS A 679 -31.22 45.29 16.62
N ARG A 680 -30.88 46.02 17.68
CA ARG A 680 -30.97 47.49 17.74
C ARG A 680 -30.08 48.16 16.69
N LYS A 681 -28.87 47.63 16.48
CA LYS A 681 -27.92 48.10 15.47
C LYS A 681 -28.15 47.51 14.08
N ARG A 682 -29.11 46.59 13.93
CA ARG A 682 -29.44 45.87 12.69
C ARG A 682 -28.27 45.07 12.10
N THR A 683 -27.31 44.65 12.93
CA THR A 683 -26.13 43.85 12.49
C THR A 683 -26.48 42.39 12.22
N ILE A 684 -27.63 41.92 12.71
CA ILE A 684 -28.18 40.58 12.46
C ILE A 684 -29.49 40.60 11.65
N LYS A 685 -29.75 41.68 10.91
CA LYS A 685 -30.95 41.81 10.07
C LYS A 685 -31.14 40.59 9.16
N GLY A 686 -32.30 39.95 9.23
CA GLY A 686 -32.63 38.71 8.50
C GLY A 686 -32.21 37.41 9.21
N SER A 687 -31.60 37.51 10.40
CA SER A 687 -31.15 36.39 11.22
C SER A 687 -31.63 36.49 12.67
N GLU A 688 -32.60 37.36 12.97
CA GLU A 688 -33.23 37.51 14.29
C GLU A 688 -33.88 36.19 14.76
N TRP A 689 -34.33 35.37 13.82
CA TRP A 689 -34.89 34.03 14.08
C TRP A 689 -33.90 33.08 14.78
N LEU A 690 -32.60 33.36 14.77
CA LEU A 690 -31.63 32.60 15.56
C LEU A 690 -32.01 32.53 17.03
N SER A 691 -32.80 33.48 17.55
CA SER A 691 -33.36 33.43 18.91
C SER A 691 -34.24 32.21 19.21
N THR A 692 -34.69 31.47 18.19
CA THR A 692 -35.48 30.24 18.32
C THR A 692 -34.62 28.97 18.45
N ILE A 693 -33.31 29.09 18.27
CA ILE A 693 -32.37 27.97 18.21
C ILE A 693 -31.85 27.54 19.59
N PRO A 694 -31.42 28.44 20.50
CA PRO A 694 -30.93 28.06 21.81
C PRO A 694 -32.09 27.85 22.78
N TRP A 695 -32.04 26.77 23.55
CA TRP A 695 -33.05 26.37 24.51
C TRP A 695 -32.42 26.22 25.88
N VAL A 696 -32.78 27.12 26.80
CA VAL A 696 -32.36 27.05 28.19
C VAL A 696 -33.18 26.00 28.94
N VAL A 697 -32.46 25.10 29.60
CA VAL A 697 -33.00 23.97 30.36
C VAL A 697 -32.34 23.90 31.73
N SER A 698 -33.10 23.48 32.74
CA SER A 698 -32.58 23.23 34.09
C SER A 698 -32.46 21.73 34.39
N THR A 699 -33.09 20.86 33.59
CA THR A 699 -33.06 19.39 33.78
C THR A 699 -32.92 18.63 32.45
N GLY A 700 -32.36 17.43 32.52
CA GLY A 700 -32.31 16.44 31.45
C GLY A 700 -33.68 16.07 30.92
N LYS A 701 -34.73 16.14 31.77
CA LYS A 701 -36.11 15.96 31.34
C LYS A 701 -36.58 17.07 30.40
N GLU A 702 -36.34 18.34 30.75
CA GLU A 702 -36.70 19.46 29.88
C GLU A 702 -35.96 19.39 28.54
N ALA A 703 -34.67 19.08 28.56
CA ALA A 703 -33.88 18.89 27.34
C ALA A 703 -34.41 17.74 26.47
N LEU A 704 -34.81 16.63 27.10
CA LEU A 704 -35.37 15.48 26.40
C LEU A 704 -36.70 15.82 25.71
N GLU A 705 -37.56 16.61 26.35
CA GLU A 705 -38.82 17.05 25.72
C GLU A 705 -38.57 17.99 24.54
N VAL A 706 -37.61 18.92 24.65
CA VAL A 706 -37.20 19.78 23.52
C VAL A 706 -36.76 18.95 22.32
N TYR A 707 -35.91 17.93 22.54
CA TYR A 707 -35.49 17.05 21.46
C TYR A 707 -36.63 16.18 20.92
N ARG A 708 -37.52 15.68 21.80
CA ARG A 708 -38.70 14.91 21.36
C ARG A 708 -39.55 15.74 20.41
N ASP A 709 -39.87 16.98 20.79
CA ASP A 709 -40.67 17.88 19.97
C ASP A 709 -39.95 18.27 18.68
N PHE A 710 -38.61 18.36 18.68
CA PHE A 710 -37.84 18.54 17.44
C PHE A 710 -37.98 17.34 16.51
N PHE A 711 -37.78 16.13 17.02
CA PHE A 711 -37.84 14.91 16.22
C PHE A 711 -39.25 14.60 15.71
N ASP A 712 -40.28 15.03 16.45
CA ASP A 712 -41.69 14.94 16.04
C ASP A 712 -42.09 16.07 15.07
N GLY A 713 -41.20 17.04 14.82
CA GLY A 713 -41.45 18.15 13.88
C GLY A 713 -42.39 19.23 14.41
N VAL A 714 -42.56 19.33 15.75
CA VAL A 714 -43.48 20.27 16.41
C VAL A 714 -42.77 21.36 17.20
N LEU A 715 -41.44 21.28 17.37
CA LEU A 715 -40.66 22.33 18.02
C LEU A 715 -40.63 23.60 17.15
N PRO A 716 -40.97 24.79 17.69
CA PRO A 716 -40.97 26.03 16.92
C PRO A 716 -39.53 26.57 16.73
N ILE A 717 -38.84 26.06 15.71
CA ILE A 717 -37.41 26.35 15.47
C ILE A 717 -37.13 26.75 14.02
N GLY A 718 -36.34 27.80 13.83
CA GLY A 718 -35.92 28.29 12.51
C GLY A 718 -36.65 29.57 12.05
N ALA A 719 -36.35 29.99 10.81
CA ALA A 719 -36.75 31.29 10.26
C ALA A 719 -38.27 31.50 10.12
N GLY A 720 -39.06 30.44 10.13
CA GLY A 720 -40.52 30.50 10.02
C GLY A 720 -41.25 30.78 11.35
N HIS A 721 -40.54 30.86 12.46
CA HIS A 721 -41.14 31.01 13.79
C HIS A 721 -40.90 32.40 14.40
N PRO A 722 -41.79 32.87 15.31
CA PRO A 722 -41.62 34.15 15.97
C PRO A 722 -40.30 34.25 16.74
N VAL A 723 -39.65 35.41 16.63
CA VAL A 723 -38.41 35.69 17.37
C VAL A 723 -38.67 35.80 18.86
N ASN A 724 -37.68 35.47 19.69
CA ASN A 724 -37.73 35.67 21.12
C ASN A 724 -36.85 36.87 21.51
N GLU A 725 -37.40 37.80 22.30
CA GLU A 725 -36.66 38.98 22.74
C GLU A 725 -35.42 38.61 23.57
N ARG A 726 -35.41 37.48 24.29
CA ARG A 726 -34.24 37.07 25.09
C ARG A 726 -33.05 36.61 24.25
N GLY A 727 -33.24 36.36 22.95
CA GLY A 727 -32.23 35.72 22.10
C GLY A 727 -32.13 34.20 22.27
N PHE A 728 -33.01 33.60 23.09
CA PHE A 728 -33.13 32.17 23.31
C PHE A 728 -34.55 31.83 23.82
N MET A 729 -34.89 30.54 23.80
CA MET A 729 -36.13 29.97 24.33
C MET A 729 -35.91 29.39 25.73
N ILE A 730 -36.94 29.43 26.59
CA ILE A 730 -36.92 28.77 27.90
C ILE A 730 -37.81 27.53 27.79
N ALA A 731 -37.22 26.34 27.96
CA ALA A 731 -37.95 25.09 27.78
C ALA A 731 -39.13 24.96 28.74
N ARG A 732 -38.95 25.35 30.02
CA ARG A 732 -40.00 25.31 31.02
C ARG A 732 -41.23 26.13 30.62
N ASP A 733 -41.04 27.35 30.14
CA ASP A 733 -42.13 28.25 29.73
C ASP A 733 -42.89 27.66 28.54
N TYR A 734 -42.16 27.14 27.55
CA TYR A 734 -42.73 26.45 26.40
C TYR A 734 -43.55 25.23 26.80
N LEU A 735 -42.99 24.35 27.65
CA LEU A 735 -43.67 23.12 28.09
C LEU A 735 -44.90 23.41 28.96
N LEU A 736 -44.90 24.50 29.72
CA LEU A 736 -46.07 24.95 30.47
C LEU A 736 -47.16 25.50 29.55
N SER A 737 -46.80 26.22 28.47
CA SER A 737 -47.75 26.75 27.50
C SER A 737 -48.46 25.69 26.66
N ARG A 738 -47.96 24.45 26.68
CA ARG A 738 -48.48 23.30 25.94
C ARG A 738 -49.52 22.48 26.74
N LYS A 739 -49.57 22.68 28.06
CA LYS A 739 -50.56 22.07 28.95
C LYS A 739 -51.77 22.98 29.08
#